data_AF-A0A815SIJ7-F1
#
_entry.id   AF-A0A815SIJ7-F1
#
_cell.length_a   1.000
_cell.length_b   1.000
_cell.length_c   1.000
_cell.angle_alpha   90.00
_cell.angle_beta   90.00
_cell.angle_gamma   90.00
#
_symmetry.space_group_name_H-M   'P 1'
#
loop_
_entity.id
_entity.type
_entity.pdbx_description
1 polymer ?
#
loop_
_entity_poly.entity_id
_entity_poly.type
_entity_poly.pdbx_seq_one_letter_code
_entity_poly.pdbx_strand_id
1 'polypeptide(L)'
;MGDDFQDVNANEKFKNLDKLIQYVNLQQANGSDVNVFYSTPSCYLYALNKVNREWKSKNDDFFPYASIPFAYWTGYFTSRPAFKRYERYANNILQVTRQLNGFSQMNLRDSIFYLSEAMGLAQHHDAVSGTEKQHVADDYAQRLADGIDRTMDVINNAYGKLLLKENRTGPIAHQFLCPFSNISECLPIEGQNEFVLTLWNPTIHPVITHPRVPVTRQYLIYDPSGTIIHAEYLPIPQTIRNIPGRTSSAANQYVFQASLPALGYSTYYFKAHTATINEQIKKSTVNQACILQNEHLRVEFNELGHLKRITNLDKNIVVSFTEQGFYWYASYTSNPTTPEFPSSGAYVFRPLYPEAFPVSPLRQINCTITDTVQKASIMFNDWISQEIHLYRNASTLEIDWTVGPIPIDDNIGKEIIIRYNTNIDSGSKYYTDANGREVLERIRNHRPTWPYFPEVPITGNYYPINSRIWIRDRERQLTILTDRSEGGGSMYDGSVEIMVHRRILHDDSMGVGEALNETAYGKGLVVTGKHILIIDRPSDSARLHRTGAQQMFMHPLATYSLPNTSSYINYSNMYKQSWSALSDAMPLNVHLLTFDQLNSKQYLIRVEHYFELNEDDVYSQPVTIDLQTLFTSIGTIKDMTELILTANLPLSDLHRLDWMIKDDQSSRADIIQQSVSNTTSITLNPMQIRTFQIDIL
;
A
#
# COMPACT_ATOMS: atom_id res chain seq x y z
N MET A 1 16.92 19.47 -25.86
CA MET A 1 16.90 20.95 -25.75
C MET A 1 15.66 21.35 -24.99
N GLY A 2 15.74 21.43 -23.66
CA GLY A 2 14.60 21.71 -22.79
C GLY A 2 15.06 21.68 -21.33
N ASP A 3 14.22 22.22 -20.47
CA ASP A 3 14.37 22.26 -19.01
C ASP A 3 12.97 22.53 -18.41
N ASP A 4 12.86 22.61 -17.09
CA ASP A 4 11.60 22.85 -16.39
C ASP A 4 10.90 24.13 -16.87
N PHE A 5 9.63 23.97 -17.26
CA PHE A 5 8.74 25.04 -17.75
C PHE A 5 9.34 25.95 -18.84
N GLN A 6 10.30 25.44 -19.61
CA GLN A 6 10.84 26.15 -20.77
C GLN A 6 9.83 26.23 -21.93
N ASP A 7 10.21 26.91 -23.00
CA ASP A 7 9.43 27.04 -24.24
C ASP A 7 8.14 27.87 -24.15
N VAL A 8 7.92 28.62 -23.05
CA VAL A 8 6.88 29.66 -22.95
C VAL A 8 7.02 30.71 -24.08
N ASN A 9 8.25 31.05 -24.45
CA ASN A 9 8.57 31.79 -25.67
C ASN A 9 9.35 30.92 -26.66
N ALA A 10 8.68 29.91 -27.22
CA ALA A 10 9.24 28.96 -28.16
C ALA A 10 9.97 29.63 -29.36
N ASN A 11 9.44 30.74 -29.88
CA ASN A 11 9.95 31.38 -31.10
C ASN A 11 11.43 31.78 -31.00
N GLU A 12 11.86 32.31 -29.85
CA GLU A 12 13.26 32.70 -29.65
C GLU A 12 14.21 31.51 -29.76
N LYS A 13 13.85 30.40 -29.11
CA LYS A 13 14.64 29.16 -29.14
C LYS A 13 14.65 28.54 -30.52
N PHE A 14 13.50 28.39 -31.17
CA PHE A 14 13.42 27.81 -32.51
C PHE A 14 14.20 28.64 -33.54
N LYS A 15 14.13 29.98 -33.48
CA LYS A 15 14.92 30.85 -34.37
C LYS A 15 16.44 30.65 -34.24
N ASN A 16 16.94 30.43 -33.02
CA ASN A 16 18.37 30.17 -32.81
C ASN A 16 18.75 28.74 -33.22
N LEU A 17 17.89 27.76 -32.96
CA LEU A 17 18.09 26.38 -33.40
C LEU A 17 18.08 26.26 -34.93
N ASP A 18 17.19 26.95 -35.63
CA ASP A 18 17.15 27.00 -37.10
C ASP A 18 18.47 27.50 -37.68
N LYS A 19 18.99 28.61 -37.13
CA LYS A 19 20.30 29.14 -37.52
C LYS A 19 21.42 28.15 -37.24
N LEU A 20 21.41 27.51 -36.07
CA LEU A 20 22.42 26.52 -35.70
C LEU A 20 22.41 25.34 -36.67
N ILE A 21 21.23 24.78 -36.95
CA ILE A 21 21.03 23.69 -37.91
C ILE A 21 21.55 24.11 -39.28
N GLN A 22 21.15 25.29 -39.78
CA GLN A 22 21.57 25.80 -41.08
C GLN A 22 23.09 25.94 -41.17
N TYR A 23 23.72 26.66 -40.23
CA TYR A 23 25.13 26.99 -40.32
C TYR A 23 26.04 25.81 -40.01
N VAL A 24 25.65 24.89 -39.11
CA VAL A 24 26.42 23.66 -38.86
C VAL A 24 26.40 22.76 -40.10
N ASN A 25 25.23 22.57 -40.72
CA ASN A 25 25.13 21.70 -41.90
C ASN A 25 25.84 22.30 -43.12
N LEU A 26 25.87 23.64 -43.29
CA LEU A 26 26.65 24.29 -44.36
C LEU A 26 28.16 24.00 -44.27
N GLN A 27 28.71 23.69 -43.08
CA GLN A 27 30.12 23.32 -42.94
C GLN A 27 30.46 21.94 -43.53
N GLN A 28 29.47 21.14 -43.93
CA GLN A 28 29.71 19.90 -44.67
C GLN A 28 30.41 20.18 -46.01
N ALA A 29 30.11 21.32 -46.65
CA ALA A 29 30.83 21.77 -47.85
C ALA A 29 32.32 22.06 -47.58
N ASN A 30 32.69 22.28 -46.31
CA ASN A 30 34.05 22.51 -45.84
C ASN A 30 34.65 21.27 -45.13
N GLY A 31 34.07 20.08 -45.32
CA GLY A 31 34.60 18.82 -44.80
C GLY A 31 34.15 18.44 -43.38
N SER A 32 33.13 19.08 -42.81
CA SER A 32 32.51 18.63 -41.56
C SER A 32 31.66 17.37 -41.79
N ASP A 33 31.83 16.35 -40.94
CA ASP A 33 31.00 15.12 -40.95
C ASP A 33 29.76 15.21 -40.03
N VAL A 34 29.46 16.40 -39.50
CA VAL A 34 28.33 16.61 -38.58
C VAL A 34 27.08 17.01 -39.34
N ASN A 35 25.95 16.38 -39.00
CA ASN A 35 24.62 16.76 -39.48
C ASN A 35 23.67 16.96 -38.29
N VAL A 36 23.02 18.11 -38.20
CA VAL A 36 22.08 18.46 -37.12
C VAL A 36 20.70 18.71 -37.71
N PHE A 37 19.66 18.25 -37.02
CA PHE A 37 18.27 18.41 -37.43
C PHE A 37 17.35 18.30 -36.21
N TYR A 38 16.11 18.79 -36.31
CA TYR A 38 15.09 18.54 -35.29
C TYR A 38 14.72 17.07 -35.25
N SER A 39 14.57 16.52 -34.05
CA SER A 39 14.26 15.12 -33.85
C SER A 39 13.37 14.93 -32.64
N THR A 40 12.91 13.70 -32.45
CA THR A 40 12.17 13.24 -31.28
C THR A 40 12.91 12.06 -30.63
N PRO A 41 12.60 11.72 -29.37
CA PRO A 41 13.14 10.51 -28.76
C PRO A 41 12.86 9.24 -29.57
N SER A 42 11.69 9.14 -30.23
CA SER A 42 11.33 8.00 -31.08
C SER A 42 12.19 7.91 -32.34
N CYS A 43 12.42 9.03 -33.03
CA CYS A 43 13.31 9.09 -34.20
C CYS A 43 14.75 8.74 -33.81
N TYR A 44 15.23 9.24 -32.67
CA TYR A 44 16.55 8.90 -32.14
C TYR A 44 16.68 7.40 -31.85
N LEU A 45 15.72 6.81 -31.14
CA LEU A 45 15.73 5.38 -30.81
C LEU A 45 15.67 4.51 -32.08
N TYR A 46 14.85 4.90 -33.06
CA TYR A 46 14.76 4.20 -34.35
C TYR A 46 16.07 4.30 -35.15
N ALA A 47 16.74 5.45 -35.12
CA ALA A 47 18.05 5.60 -35.73
C ALA A 47 19.08 4.69 -35.06
N LEU A 48 19.11 4.62 -33.72
CA LEU A 48 19.99 3.72 -32.97
C LEU A 48 19.73 2.25 -33.27
N ASN A 49 18.46 1.86 -33.39
CA ASN A 49 18.06 0.49 -33.71
C ASN A 49 18.55 0.04 -35.09
N LYS A 50 18.65 0.97 -36.05
CA LYS A 50 19.19 0.70 -37.39
C LYS A 50 20.72 0.64 -37.45
N VAL A 51 21.42 1.09 -36.43
CA VAL A 51 22.87 0.98 -36.38
C VAL A 51 23.22 -0.48 -36.10
N ASN A 52 24.13 -1.04 -36.89
CA ASN A 52 24.65 -2.39 -36.70
C ASN A 52 25.59 -2.46 -35.47
N ARG A 53 25.01 -2.31 -34.27
CA ARG A 53 25.70 -2.28 -32.98
C ARG A 53 25.05 -3.19 -31.96
N GLU A 54 25.87 -3.89 -31.19
CA GLU A 54 25.45 -4.68 -30.04
C GLU A 54 25.28 -3.82 -28.78
N TRP A 55 24.26 -4.14 -27.99
CA TRP A 55 23.88 -3.48 -26.75
C TRP A 55 24.08 -4.42 -25.56
N LYS A 56 24.23 -3.86 -24.36
CA LYS A 56 24.33 -4.64 -23.10
C LYS A 56 22.96 -4.69 -22.42
N SER A 57 22.62 -5.82 -21.80
CA SER A 57 21.42 -5.93 -20.97
C SER A 57 21.61 -5.28 -19.59
N LYS A 58 20.51 -4.84 -18.98
CA LYS A 58 20.39 -4.31 -17.62
C LYS A 58 19.07 -4.84 -17.05
N ASN A 59 19.12 -5.57 -15.94
CA ASN A 59 18.00 -6.37 -15.45
C ASN A 59 17.54 -6.02 -14.01
N ASP A 60 18.32 -5.23 -13.29
CA ASP A 60 18.01 -4.67 -11.96
C ASP A 60 17.48 -3.23 -12.09
N ASP A 61 17.42 -2.47 -11.00
CA ASP A 61 16.92 -1.09 -10.97
C ASP A 61 18.04 -0.02 -10.90
N PHE A 62 17.62 1.23 -10.71
CA PHE A 62 18.49 2.40 -10.57
C PHE A 62 18.44 3.01 -9.16
N PHE A 63 18.08 2.22 -8.14
CA PHE A 63 18.01 2.70 -6.76
C PHE A 63 19.23 2.29 -5.91
N PRO A 64 19.47 3.05 -4.82
CA PRO A 64 19.08 4.44 -4.61
C PRO A 64 19.82 5.41 -5.53
N TYR A 65 19.18 6.55 -5.82
CA TYR A 65 19.78 7.67 -6.57
C TYR A 65 20.59 8.58 -5.64
N ALA A 66 21.75 9.05 -6.12
CA ALA A 66 22.52 10.11 -5.50
C ALA A 66 23.01 11.08 -6.58
N SER A 67 22.72 12.37 -6.42
CA SER A 67 23.09 13.41 -7.39
C SER A 67 24.52 13.93 -7.18
N ILE A 68 24.96 14.00 -5.92
CA ILE A 68 26.28 14.46 -5.47
C ILE A 68 26.70 13.66 -4.22
N PRO A 69 27.98 13.69 -3.79
CA PRO A 69 28.40 13.05 -2.55
C PRO A 69 27.53 13.46 -1.36
N PHE A 70 27.23 12.50 -0.48
CA PHE A 70 26.37 12.66 0.72
C PHE A 70 24.90 13.02 0.45
N ALA A 71 24.45 13.11 -0.81
CA ALA A 71 23.07 13.43 -1.18
C ALA A 71 22.35 12.22 -1.77
N TYR A 72 22.10 11.21 -0.95
CA TYR A 72 21.26 10.07 -1.34
C TYR A 72 19.78 10.46 -1.21
N TRP A 73 19.04 10.32 -2.31
CA TRP A 73 17.62 10.67 -2.39
C TRP A 73 16.78 9.51 -1.88
N THR A 74 16.95 9.16 -0.61
CA THR A 74 16.22 8.07 0.05
C THR A 74 15.28 8.57 1.14
N GLY A 75 15.25 9.89 1.40
CA GLY A 75 14.34 10.52 2.35
C GLY A 75 12.90 10.52 1.84
N TYR A 76 12.71 10.79 0.54
CA TYR A 76 11.38 10.82 -0.08
C TYR A 76 10.68 9.45 -0.11
N PHE A 77 11.41 8.36 0.17
CA PHE A 77 10.77 7.07 0.38
C PHE A 77 9.79 7.09 1.57
N THR A 78 9.99 8.00 2.55
CA THR A 78 9.11 8.17 3.71
C THR A 78 8.49 9.58 3.84
N SER A 79 9.00 10.62 3.17
CA SER A 79 8.45 11.99 3.27
C SER A 79 6.94 12.06 3.05
N ARG A 80 6.23 12.81 3.90
CA ARG A 80 4.76 12.90 3.93
C ARG A 80 4.06 11.53 4.04
N PRO A 81 4.36 10.72 5.07
CA PRO A 81 3.85 9.36 5.18
C PRO A 81 2.33 9.31 5.40
N ALA A 82 1.71 10.40 5.87
CA ALA A 82 0.25 10.52 5.93
C ALA A 82 -0.37 10.56 4.52
N PHE A 83 0.20 11.36 3.62
CA PHE A 83 -0.27 11.45 2.23
C PHE A 83 -0.05 10.14 1.47
N LYS A 84 1.11 9.48 1.65
CA LYS A 84 1.36 8.14 1.07
C LYS A 84 0.32 7.10 1.46
N ARG A 85 -0.18 7.15 2.70
CA ARG A 85 -1.28 6.27 3.14
C ARG A 85 -2.61 6.67 2.55
N TYR A 86 -2.85 7.97 2.43
CA TYR A 86 -4.07 8.51 1.88
C TYR A 86 -4.21 8.18 0.38
N GLU A 87 -3.10 8.21 -0.37
CA GLU A 87 -3.01 7.70 -1.75
C GLU A 87 -3.46 6.24 -1.83
N ARG A 88 -2.92 5.35 -0.99
CA ARG A 88 -3.33 3.92 -0.96
C ARG A 88 -4.80 3.75 -0.61
N TYR A 89 -5.31 4.52 0.35
CA TYR A 89 -6.72 4.50 0.75
C TYR A 89 -7.64 4.95 -0.39
N ALA A 90 -7.29 6.06 -1.04
CA ALA A 90 -8.03 6.61 -2.16
C ALA A 90 -8.03 5.67 -3.37
N ASN A 91 -6.90 5.01 -3.66
CA ASN A 91 -6.85 3.97 -4.70
C ASN A 91 -7.79 2.81 -4.37
N ASN A 92 -7.80 2.31 -3.13
CA ASN A 92 -8.71 1.22 -2.74
C ASN A 92 -10.17 1.62 -2.96
N ILE A 93 -10.58 2.83 -2.53
CA ILE A 93 -11.91 3.36 -2.81
C ILE A 93 -12.17 3.41 -4.31
N LEU A 94 -11.23 3.92 -5.11
CA LEU A 94 -11.37 3.97 -6.57
C LEU A 94 -11.64 2.58 -7.18
N GLN A 95 -10.90 1.55 -6.75
CA GLN A 95 -11.11 0.19 -7.24
C GLN A 95 -12.48 -0.37 -6.80
N VAL A 96 -12.85 -0.19 -5.53
CA VAL A 96 -14.16 -0.62 -5.01
C VAL A 96 -15.30 0.09 -5.75
N THR A 97 -15.18 1.38 -6.00
CA THR A 97 -16.19 2.16 -6.73
C THR A 97 -16.33 1.66 -8.17
N ARG A 98 -15.23 1.36 -8.88
CA ARG A 98 -15.29 0.75 -10.22
C ARG A 98 -15.98 -0.60 -10.20
N GLN A 99 -15.67 -1.44 -9.21
CA GLN A 99 -16.32 -2.74 -9.04
C GLN A 99 -17.83 -2.59 -8.76
N LEU A 100 -18.20 -1.73 -7.82
CA LEU A 100 -19.59 -1.44 -7.49
C LEU A 100 -20.34 -0.92 -8.71
N ASN A 101 -19.78 0.02 -9.47
CA ASN A 101 -20.37 0.52 -10.71
C ASN A 101 -20.56 -0.62 -11.74
N GLY A 102 -19.51 -1.41 -11.98
CA GLY A 102 -19.53 -2.49 -12.98
C GLY A 102 -20.50 -3.61 -12.65
N PHE A 103 -20.49 -4.12 -11.41
CA PHE A 103 -21.36 -5.22 -10.97
C PHE A 103 -22.82 -4.79 -10.77
N SER A 104 -23.05 -3.53 -10.42
CA SER A 104 -24.40 -2.96 -10.45
C SER A 104 -24.83 -2.54 -11.87
N GLN A 105 -23.96 -2.68 -12.88
CA GLN A 105 -24.18 -2.30 -14.27
C GLN A 105 -24.69 -0.85 -14.41
N MET A 106 -24.03 0.05 -13.69
CA MET A 106 -24.31 1.47 -13.69
C MET A 106 -23.39 2.21 -14.66
N ASN A 107 -23.87 3.30 -15.24
CA ASN A 107 -23.06 4.12 -16.14
C ASN A 107 -22.69 5.45 -15.48
N LEU A 108 -22.14 5.39 -14.25
CA LEU A 108 -21.78 6.58 -13.45
C LEU A 108 -20.29 6.92 -13.55
N ARG A 109 -19.72 6.81 -14.76
CA ARG A 109 -18.28 6.94 -15.00
C ARG A 109 -17.75 8.33 -14.66
N ASP A 110 -18.54 9.38 -14.87
CA ASP A 110 -18.12 10.77 -14.61
C ASP A 110 -17.81 11.01 -13.13
N SER A 111 -18.59 10.43 -12.22
CA SER A 111 -18.33 10.50 -10.77
C SER A 111 -17.03 9.78 -10.37
N ILE A 112 -16.68 8.70 -11.06
CA ILE A 112 -15.44 7.93 -10.84
C ILE A 112 -14.23 8.64 -11.46
N PHE A 113 -14.43 9.35 -12.56
CA PHE A 113 -13.37 9.98 -13.33
C PHE A 113 -12.62 11.04 -12.52
N TYR A 114 -13.31 11.82 -11.69
CA TYR A 114 -12.66 12.84 -10.86
C TYR A 114 -11.65 12.22 -9.88
N LEU A 115 -12.02 11.14 -9.18
CA LEU A 115 -11.07 10.42 -8.32
C LEU A 115 -9.96 9.75 -9.13
N SER A 116 -10.25 9.27 -10.35
CA SER A 116 -9.23 8.71 -11.25
C SER A 116 -8.19 9.76 -11.66
N GLU A 117 -8.60 10.99 -11.96
CA GLU A 117 -7.73 12.11 -12.30
C GLU A 117 -6.90 12.55 -11.08
N ALA A 118 -7.53 12.72 -9.92
CA ALA A 118 -6.85 13.06 -8.68
C ALA A 118 -5.81 11.99 -8.30
N MET A 119 -6.16 10.70 -8.43
CA MET A 119 -5.22 9.60 -8.23
C MET A 119 -4.06 9.60 -9.25
N GLY A 120 -4.34 9.94 -10.52
CA GLY A 120 -3.31 10.09 -11.54
C GLY A 120 -2.32 11.21 -11.21
N LEU A 121 -2.82 12.36 -10.76
CA LEU A 121 -2.00 13.47 -10.28
C LEU A 121 -1.21 13.11 -9.02
N ALA A 122 -1.80 12.34 -8.11
CA ALA A 122 -1.13 11.87 -6.90
C ALA A 122 0.09 10.98 -7.20
N GLN A 123 0.17 10.34 -8.38
CA GLN A 123 1.34 9.59 -8.81
C GLN A 123 2.48 10.47 -9.36
N HIS A 124 2.28 11.79 -9.47
CA HIS A 124 3.36 12.71 -9.85
C HIS A 124 4.57 12.53 -8.92
N HIS A 125 5.78 12.70 -9.47
CA HIS A 125 7.02 12.44 -8.76
C HIS A 125 7.35 13.46 -7.66
N ASP A 126 6.55 14.52 -7.52
CA ASP A 126 6.54 15.42 -6.35
C ASP A 126 5.27 15.31 -5.49
N ALA A 127 4.31 14.43 -5.85
CA ALA A 127 3.10 14.22 -5.07
C ALA A 127 3.29 13.06 -4.07
N VAL A 128 3.11 11.81 -4.50
CA VAL A 128 3.28 10.65 -3.61
C VAL A 128 4.69 10.54 -3.03
N SER A 129 5.72 11.13 -3.66
CA SER A 129 7.07 11.20 -3.10
C SER A 129 7.14 12.06 -1.82
N GLY A 130 6.24 13.04 -1.66
CA GLY A 130 6.26 13.99 -0.56
C GLY A 130 7.31 15.08 -0.73
N THR A 131 7.58 15.50 -1.97
CA THR A 131 8.63 16.47 -2.34
C THR A 131 8.09 17.74 -2.99
N GLU A 132 6.86 18.10 -2.65
CA GLU A 132 6.19 19.35 -2.96
C GLU A 132 6.18 20.31 -1.76
N LYS A 133 5.86 21.59 -2.02
CA LYS A 133 5.57 22.58 -0.97
C LYS A 133 4.33 22.22 -0.18
N GLN A 134 4.22 22.68 1.08
CA GLN A 134 3.10 22.30 1.94
C GLN A 134 1.72 22.62 1.32
N HIS A 135 1.55 23.81 0.74
CA HIS A 135 0.27 24.20 0.15
C HIS A 135 -0.11 23.35 -1.09
N VAL A 136 0.86 22.73 -1.76
CA VAL A 136 0.62 21.81 -2.88
C VAL A 136 0.23 20.43 -2.34
N ALA A 137 0.87 19.96 -1.25
CA ALA A 137 0.45 18.75 -0.56
C ALA A 137 -1.01 18.85 -0.08
N ASP A 138 -1.39 20.02 0.44
CA ASP A 138 -2.77 20.32 0.86
C ASP A 138 -3.73 20.28 -0.34
N ASP A 139 -3.35 20.81 -1.52
CA ASP A 139 -4.16 20.72 -2.76
C ASP A 139 -4.31 19.27 -3.25
N TYR A 140 -3.23 18.47 -3.24
CA TYR A 140 -3.32 17.06 -3.58
C TYR A 140 -4.26 16.30 -2.64
N ALA A 141 -4.16 16.54 -1.32
CA ALA A 141 -5.05 15.93 -0.34
C ALA A 141 -6.51 16.37 -0.55
N GLN A 142 -6.76 17.65 -0.83
CA GLN A 142 -8.09 18.16 -1.13
C GLN A 142 -8.70 17.50 -2.37
N ARG A 143 -7.93 17.34 -3.46
CA ARG A 143 -8.41 16.70 -4.69
C ARG A 143 -8.81 15.24 -4.47
N LEU A 144 -8.03 14.50 -3.68
CA LEU A 144 -8.37 13.13 -3.30
C LEU A 144 -9.66 13.10 -2.46
N ALA A 145 -9.81 14.02 -1.50
CA ALA A 145 -11.02 14.13 -0.68
C ALA A 145 -12.27 14.43 -1.53
N ASP A 146 -12.21 15.45 -2.37
CA ASP A 146 -13.29 15.82 -3.30
C ASP A 146 -13.65 14.66 -4.23
N GLY A 147 -12.66 13.87 -4.68
CA GLY A 147 -12.88 12.68 -5.49
C GLY A 147 -13.58 11.56 -4.74
N ILE A 148 -13.16 11.27 -3.51
CA ILE A 148 -13.83 10.28 -2.65
C ILE A 148 -15.28 10.69 -2.37
N ASP A 149 -15.53 11.97 -2.11
CA ASP A 149 -16.90 12.44 -1.85
C ASP A 149 -17.81 12.24 -3.08
N ARG A 150 -17.30 12.46 -4.29
CA ARG A 150 -18.06 12.20 -5.53
C ARG A 150 -18.31 10.72 -5.78
N THR A 151 -17.44 9.81 -5.33
CA THR A 151 -17.69 8.37 -5.48
C THR A 151 -18.81 7.86 -4.55
N MET A 152 -19.19 8.62 -3.52
CA MET A 152 -20.31 8.26 -2.64
C MET A 152 -21.64 8.16 -3.38
N ASP A 153 -21.84 8.93 -4.46
CA ASP A 153 -23.01 8.79 -5.32
C ASP A 153 -23.03 7.39 -5.95
N VAL A 154 -21.90 6.93 -6.48
CA VAL A 154 -21.78 5.61 -7.10
C VAL A 154 -22.00 4.51 -6.06
N ILE A 155 -21.40 4.64 -4.87
CA ILE A 155 -21.57 3.68 -3.78
C ILE A 155 -23.04 3.57 -3.36
N ASN A 156 -23.72 4.70 -3.14
CA ASN A 156 -25.12 4.72 -2.74
C ASN A 156 -26.05 4.15 -3.83
N ASN A 157 -25.83 4.51 -5.10
CA ASN A 157 -26.62 3.96 -6.20
C ASN A 157 -26.37 2.45 -6.35
N ALA A 158 -25.12 2.00 -6.32
CA ALA A 158 -24.76 0.58 -6.44
C ALA A 158 -25.41 -0.26 -5.33
N TYR A 159 -25.30 0.16 -4.07
CA TYR A 159 -26.01 -0.49 -2.97
C TYR A 159 -27.53 -0.39 -3.09
N GLY A 160 -28.04 0.70 -3.69
CA GLY A 160 -29.40 0.86 -4.22
C GLY A 160 -29.93 -0.36 -4.97
N LYS A 161 -29.08 -1.01 -5.77
CA LYS A 161 -29.42 -2.19 -6.57
C LYS A 161 -29.02 -3.50 -5.89
N LEU A 162 -27.86 -3.54 -5.24
CA LEU A 162 -27.28 -4.77 -4.72
C LEU A 162 -27.90 -5.21 -3.38
N LEU A 163 -28.24 -4.27 -2.49
CA LEU A 163 -28.77 -4.60 -1.16
C LEU A 163 -30.22 -5.06 -1.19
N LEU A 164 -31.08 -4.56 -2.08
CA LEU A 164 -32.50 -4.93 -2.06
C LEU A 164 -32.72 -6.40 -2.41
N LYS A 165 -33.57 -7.08 -1.64
CA LYS A 165 -34.09 -8.40 -2.05
C LYS A 165 -35.00 -8.25 -3.26
N GLU A 166 -35.05 -9.30 -4.07
CA GLU A 166 -35.92 -9.34 -5.26
C GLU A 166 -37.37 -9.03 -4.87
N ASN A 167 -38.07 -8.27 -5.72
CA ASN A 167 -39.45 -7.83 -5.53
C ASN A 167 -39.69 -6.93 -4.29
N ARG A 168 -38.64 -6.36 -3.69
CA ARG A 168 -38.75 -5.31 -2.68
C ARG A 168 -38.47 -3.95 -3.29
N THR A 169 -39.32 -2.98 -2.97
CA THR A 169 -39.12 -1.57 -3.29
C THR A 169 -39.15 -0.77 -2.01
N GLY A 170 -38.21 0.15 -1.83
CA GLY A 170 -38.23 1.09 -0.71
C GLY A 170 -36.93 1.87 -0.56
N PRO A 171 -36.92 2.88 0.33
CA PRO A 171 -35.78 3.76 0.48
C PRO A 171 -34.62 3.01 1.16
N ILE A 172 -33.49 2.92 0.46
CA ILE A 172 -32.24 2.41 1.05
C ILE A 172 -31.66 3.49 1.97
N ALA A 173 -31.20 3.07 3.14
CA ALA A 173 -30.47 3.95 4.03
C ALA A 173 -29.19 4.44 3.35
N HIS A 174 -29.00 5.76 3.34
CA HIS A 174 -27.83 6.40 2.77
C HIS A 174 -26.56 5.85 3.44
N GLN A 175 -25.62 5.39 2.62
CA GLN A 175 -24.32 4.89 3.02
C GLN A 175 -23.36 6.07 3.16
N PHE A 176 -22.51 6.02 4.18
CA PHE A 176 -21.45 7.01 4.40
C PHE A 176 -20.16 6.33 4.87
N LEU A 177 -19.03 7.01 4.66
CA LEU A 177 -17.72 6.58 5.14
C LEU A 177 -17.40 7.22 6.50
N CYS A 178 -16.47 6.60 7.23
CA CYS A 178 -15.83 7.20 8.39
C CYS A 178 -14.32 7.36 8.11
N PRO A 179 -13.89 8.50 7.53
CA PRO A 179 -12.51 8.70 7.09
C PRO A 179 -11.50 8.73 8.23
N PHE A 180 -11.95 9.03 9.46
CA PHE A 180 -11.12 9.06 10.68
C PHE A 180 -11.12 7.75 11.47
N SER A 181 -11.52 6.63 10.84
CA SER A 181 -11.55 5.33 11.51
C SER A 181 -10.18 4.84 12.00
N ASN A 182 -9.09 5.28 11.36
CA ASN A 182 -7.71 5.00 11.76
C ASN A 182 -7.30 5.66 13.09
N ILE A 183 -8.01 6.70 13.54
CA ILE A 183 -7.85 7.32 14.86
C ILE A 183 -9.03 6.98 15.79
N SER A 184 -9.73 5.88 15.49
CA SER A 184 -10.90 5.39 16.22
C SER A 184 -11.97 6.48 16.37
N GLU A 185 -12.29 7.18 15.27
CA GLU A 185 -13.34 8.21 15.19
C GLU A 185 -14.32 7.90 14.05
N CYS A 186 -15.61 7.90 14.37
CA CYS A 186 -16.70 7.73 13.41
C CYS A 186 -17.94 8.47 13.94
N LEU A 187 -17.91 9.80 13.86
CA LEU A 187 -18.91 10.68 14.46
C LEU A 187 -20.38 10.33 14.12
N PRO A 188 -20.74 9.95 12.87
CA PRO A 188 -22.14 9.74 12.54
C PRO A 188 -22.83 8.56 13.28
N ILE A 189 -22.05 7.57 13.75
CA ILE A 189 -22.60 6.43 14.52
C ILE A 189 -22.58 6.67 16.04
N GLU A 190 -21.90 7.72 16.51
CA GLU A 190 -21.82 8.00 17.94
C GLU A 190 -23.19 8.34 18.52
N GLY A 191 -23.58 7.61 19.57
CA GLY A 191 -24.86 7.83 20.27
C GLY A 191 -26.08 7.23 19.57
N GLN A 192 -25.92 6.64 18.38
CA GLN A 192 -27.03 6.00 17.66
C GLN A 192 -27.49 4.73 18.37
N ASN A 193 -28.80 4.48 18.37
CA ASN A 193 -29.33 3.24 18.95
C ASN A 193 -29.11 2.04 18.03
N GLU A 194 -29.14 2.25 16.72
CA GLU A 194 -28.95 1.19 15.74
C GLU A 194 -28.19 1.77 14.54
N PHE A 195 -27.28 0.97 13.97
CA PHE A 195 -26.57 1.29 12.73
C PHE A 195 -26.16 -0.01 12.04
N VAL A 196 -25.85 0.06 10.74
CA VAL A 196 -25.36 -1.08 9.96
C VAL A 196 -23.98 -0.78 9.41
N LEU A 197 -23.07 -1.73 9.58
CA LEU A 197 -21.76 -1.75 8.93
C LEU A 197 -21.83 -2.70 7.72
N THR A 198 -21.54 -2.20 6.53
CA THR A 198 -21.40 -2.99 5.32
C THR A 198 -19.93 -3.04 4.94
N LEU A 199 -19.38 -4.24 4.77
CA LEU A 199 -17.99 -4.48 4.40
C LEU A 199 -17.93 -5.06 3.00
N TRP A 200 -17.39 -4.30 2.04
CA TRP A 200 -17.13 -4.78 0.69
C TRP A 200 -15.72 -5.35 0.59
N ASN A 201 -15.57 -6.61 0.22
CA ASN A 201 -14.30 -7.26 -0.10
C ASN A 201 -14.01 -7.12 -1.62
N PRO A 202 -13.01 -6.31 -2.01
CA PRO A 202 -12.67 -6.12 -3.42
C PRO A 202 -11.77 -7.20 -4.01
N THR A 203 -11.41 -8.25 -3.25
CA THR A 203 -10.53 -9.33 -3.72
C THR A 203 -11.32 -10.51 -4.26
N ILE A 204 -10.74 -11.30 -5.18
CA ILE A 204 -11.34 -12.52 -5.75
C ILE A 204 -11.26 -13.75 -4.84
N HIS A 205 -10.88 -13.55 -3.58
CA HIS A 205 -10.84 -14.59 -2.56
C HIS A 205 -11.70 -14.18 -1.36
N PRO A 206 -12.32 -15.12 -0.66
CA PRO A 206 -12.94 -14.83 0.62
C PRO A 206 -11.92 -14.24 1.61
N VAL A 207 -12.33 -13.27 2.41
CA VAL A 207 -11.47 -12.60 3.38
C VAL A 207 -12.07 -12.71 4.77
N ILE A 208 -11.24 -13.12 5.72
CA ILE A 208 -11.52 -12.95 7.15
C ILE A 208 -10.79 -11.69 7.61
N THR A 209 -11.52 -10.73 8.16
CA THR A 209 -10.99 -9.47 8.66
C THR A 209 -11.48 -9.20 10.09
N HIS A 210 -10.88 -8.21 10.76
CA HIS A 210 -11.19 -7.85 12.15
C HIS A 210 -11.52 -6.37 12.27
N PRO A 211 -12.76 -5.95 11.93
CA PRO A 211 -13.17 -4.55 12.01
C PRO A 211 -13.01 -4.01 13.42
N ARG A 212 -12.54 -2.76 13.54
CA ARG A 212 -12.42 -2.02 14.79
C ARG A 212 -13.39 -0.85 14.76
N VAL A 213 -14.52 -0.98 15.45
CA VAL A 213 -15.63 -0.01 15.34
C VAL A 213 -15.69 0.84 16.62
N PRO A 214 -15.33 2.14 16.59
CA PRO A 214 -15.38 2.99 17.76
C PRO A 214 -16.83 3.27 18.17
N VAL A 215 -17.14 3.17 19.46
CA VAL A 215 -18.49 3.26 19.98
C VAL A 215 -18.56 3.99 21.33
N THR A 216 -19.69 4.64 21.59
CA THR A 216 -19.98 5.36 22.85
C THR A 216 -20.87 4.58 23.80
N ARG A 217 -21.37 3.41 23.38
CA ARG A 217 -22.21 2.49 24.16
C ARG A 217 -22.01 1.05 23.67
N GLN A 218 -22.60 0.11 24.39
CA GLN A 218 -22.56 -1.30 24.03
C GLN A 218 -23.69 -1.67 23.06
N TYR A 219 -23.41 -2.60 22.16
CA TYR A 219 -24.32 -3.10 21.13
C TYR A 219 -24.30 -4.63 21.10
N LEU A 220 -25.43 -5.22 20.74
CA LEU A 220 -25.50 -6.57 20.17
C LEU A 220 -25.20 -6.46 18.68
N ILE A 221 -24.32 -7.33 18.17
CA ILE A 221 -23.92 -7.34 16.76
C ILE A 221 -24.51 -8.59 16.12
N TYR A 222 -25.39 -8.40 15.13
CA TYR A 222 -25.94 -9.48 14.32
C TYR A 222 -25.09 -9.64 13.07
N ASP A 223 -24.69 -10.87 12.78
CA ASP A 223 -24.00 -11.23 11.53
C ASP A 223 -24.99 -11.37 10.36
N PRO A 224 -24.50 -11.66 9.13
CA PRO A 224 -25.38 -11.84 7.98
C PRO A 224 -26.42 -12.97 8.11
N SER A 225 -26.21 -13.93 9.02
CA SER A 225 -27.16 -15.02 9.28
C SER A 225 -28.26 -14.61 10.28
N GLY A 226 -28.08 -13.49 10.98
CA GLY A 226 -28.94 -13.03 12.06
C GLY A 226 -28.58 -13.60 13.42
N THR A 227 -27.41 -14.22 13.54
CA THR A 227 -26.88 -14.70 14.80
C THR A 227 -26.14 -13.56 15.49
N ILE A 228 -26.34 -13.43 16.80
CA ILE A 228 -25.55 -12.50 17.62
C ILE A 228 -24.15 -13.09 17.76
N ILE A 229 -23.15 -12.35 17.32
CA ILE A 229 -21.75 -12.79 17.39
C ILE A 229 -21.09 -12.31 18.67
N HIS A 230 -20.06 -13.06 19.08
CA HIS A 230 -19.11 -12.61 20.09
C HIS A 230 -18.23 -11.48 19.51
N ALA A 231 -18.06 -10.40 20.26
CA ALA A 231 -17.34 -9.22 19.84
C ALA A 231 -16.73 -8.51 21.04
N GLU A 232 -15.39 -8.39 21.06
CA GLU A 232 -14.66 -7.86 22.20
C GLU A 232 -14.88 -6.35 22.32
N TYR A 233 -15.31 -5.89 23.49
CA TYR A 233 -15.48 -4.47 23.78
C TYR A 233 -14.24 -3.91 24.49
N LEU A 234 -13.32 -3.33 23.71
CA LEU A 234 -11.98 -2.97 24.17
C LEU A 234 -11.80 -1.46 24.31
N PRO A 235 -11.03 -0.97 25.31
CA PRO A 235 -10.71 0.44 25.43
C PRO A 235 -9.82 0.91 24.28
N ILE A 236 -10.09 2.10 23.77
CA ILE A 236 -9.24 2.80 22.79
C ILE A 236 -7.98 3.31 23.52
N PRO A 237 -6.77 3.08 22.96
CA PRO A 237 -5.53 3.53 23.58
C PRO A 237 -5.53 5.03 23.90
N GLN A 238 -4.91 5.41 25.02
CA GLN A 238 -4.84 6.81 25.43
C GLN A 238 -4.11 7.67 24.39
N THR A 239 -3.07 7.13 23.75
CA THR A 239 -2.32 7.82 22.70
C THR A 239 -3.18 8.16 21.50
N ILE A 240 -4.08 7.26 21.08
CA ILE A 240 -5.08 7.52 20.04
C ILE A 240 -6.11 8.55 20.50
N ARG A 241 -6.64 8.42 21.72
CA ARG A 241 -7.61 9.38 22.29
C ARG A 241 -7.05 10.80 22.43
N ASN A 242 -5.73 10.92 22.58
CA ASN A 242 -5.02 12.19 22.73
C ASN A 242 -4.49 12.77 21.41
N ILE A 243 -4.73 12.12 20.26
CA ILE A 243 -4.30 12.67 18.96
C ILE A 243 -4.88 14.08 18.77
N PRO A 244 -4.06 15.11 18.51
CA PRO A 244 -4.55 16.45 18.22
C PRO A 244 -5.56 16.45 17.07
N GLY A 245 -6.71 17.10 17.28
CA GLY A 245 -7.78 17.18 16.29
C GLY A 245 -8.82 16.06 16.36
N ARG A 246 -8.59 14.99 17.13
CA ARG A 246 -9.63 13.99 17.40
C ARG A 246 -10.75 14.61 18.26
N THR A 247 -11.99 14.51 17.81
CA THR A 247 -13.17 15.10 18.47
C THR A 247 -14.15 14.06 19.01
N SER A 248 -13.97 12.79 18.64
CA SER A 248 -14.80 11.66 19.05
C SER A 248 -14.89 11.47 20.57
N SER A 249 -16.11 11.20 21.04
CA SER A 249 -16.39 10.85 22.43
C SER A 249 -16.22 9.34 22.71
N ALA A 250 -15.97 8.53 21.68
CA ALA A 250 -15.78 7.10 21.82
C ALA A 250 -14.54 6.81 22.68
N ALA A 251 -14.75 6.03 23.75
CA ALA A 251 -13.70 5.56 24.66
C ALA A 251 -13.36 4.07 24.45
N ASN A 252 -14.24 3.34 23.75
CA ASN A 252 -14.10 1.92 23.49
C ASN A 252 -14.40 1.64 22.02
N GLN A 253 -13.98 0.46 21.57
CA GLN A 253 -14.25 -0.04 20.22
C GLN A 253 -14.58 -1.53 20.28
N TYR A 254 -15.43 -1.97 19.36
CA TYR A 254 -15.65 -3.39 19.12
C TYR A 254 -14.57 -3.96 18.21
N VAL A 255 -14.09 -5.15 18.55
CA VAL A 255 -13.23 -5.97 17.68
C VAL A 255 -13.86 -7.35 17.55
N PHE A 256 -14.18 -7.77 16.33
CA PHE A 256 -14.82 -9.05 16.05
C PHE A 256 -14.34 -9.62 14.73
N GLN A 257 -14.51 -10.93 14.53
CA GLN A 257 -14.16 -11.59 13.27
C GLN A 257 -15.30 -11.39 12.25
N ALA A 258 -14.98 -10.81 11.10
CA ALA A 258 -15.90 -10.67 9.97
C ALA A 258 -15.46 -11.59 8.82
N SER A 259 -16.41 -12.32 8.22
CA SER A 259 -16.20 -13.20 7.08
C SER A 259 -16.89 -12.63 5.85
N LEU A 260 -16.12 -12.39 4.80
CA LEU A 260 -16.57 -11.73 3.58
C LEU A 260 -16.43 -12.67 2.38
N PRO A 261 -17.45 -12.76 1.50
CA PRO A 261 -17.32 -13.49 0.25
C PRO A 261 -16.31 -12.81 -0.68
N ALA A 262 -15.85 -13.53 -1.70
CA ALA A 262 -15.00 -12.97 -2.75
C ALA A 262 -15.79 -11.96 -3.61
N LEU A 263 -15.20 -10.81 -3.95
CA LEU A 263 -15.81 -9.75 -4.76
C LEU A 263 -17.27 -9.46 -4.36
N GLY A 264 -17.46 -9.09 -3.11
CA GLY A 264 -18.80 -9.04 -2.55
C GLY A 264 -18.84 -8.33 -1.21
N TYR A 265 -19.98 -8.40 -0.52
CA TYR A 265 -20.13 -7.76 0.78
C TYR A 265 -20.82 -8.66 1.82
N SER A 266 -20.65 -8.25 3.07
CA SER A 266 -21.42 -8.74 4.22
C SER A 266 -21.87 -7.55 5.09
N THR A 267 -23.06 -7.62 5.68
CA THR A 267 -23.61 -6.60 6.57
C THR A 267 -23.66 -7.07 8.02
N TYR A 268 -23.31 -6.18 8.95
CA TYR A 268 -23.34 -6.39 10.39
C TYR A 268 -24.25 -5.34 11.03
N TYR A 269 -25.30 -5.79 11.73
CA TYR A 269 -26.30 -4.91 12.34
C TYR A 269 -25.98 -4.69 13.80
N PHE A 270 -25.81 -3.43 14.20
CA PHE A 270 -25.55 -3.04 15.58
C PHE A 270 -26.85 -2.56 16.22
N LYS A 271 -27.21 -3.14 17.37
CA LYS A 271 -28.37 -2.75 18.16
C LYS A 271 -27.99 -2.46 19.60
N ALA A 272 -28.28 -1.26 20.08
CA ALA A 272 -27.92 -0.82 21.42
C ALA A 272 -28.40 -1.83 22.48
N HIS A 273 -27.50 -2.18 23.37
CA HIS A 273 -27.76 -3.08 24.47
C HIS A 273 -27.93 -2.29 25.76
N THR A 274 -29.03 -2.53 26.48
CA THR A 274 -29.40 -1.76 27.68
C THR A 274 -28.81 -2.32 28.97
N ALA A 275 -28.36 -3.57 28.98
CA ALA A 275 -27.62 -4.15 30.10
C ALA A 275 -26.11 -4.01 29.88
N THR A 276 -25.33 -3.90 30.95
CA THR A 276 -23.87 -3.94 30.84
C THR A 276 -23.44 -5.36 30.45
N ILE A 277 -22.84 -5.52 29.27
CA ILE A 277 -22.13 -6.75 28.93
C ILE A 277 -20.86 -6.79 29.78
N ASN A 278 -20.89 -7.61 30.84
CA ASN A 278 -19.72 -7.89 31.65
C ASN A 278 -18.87 -8.95 30.92
N GLU A 279 -18.03 -8.52 29.98
CA GLU A 279 -17.00 -9.40 29.44
C GLU A 279 -15.94 -9.66 30.52
N GLN A 280 -15.63 -10.94 30.76
CA GLN A 280 -14.51 -11.33 31.60
C GLN A 280 -13.20 -11.08 30.85
N ILE A 281 -12.79 -9.82 30.75
CA ILE A 281 -11.47 -9.48 30.20
C ILE A 281 -10.43 -10.00 31.20
N LYS A 282 -9.74 -11.09 30.82
CA LYS A 282 -8.55 -11.55 31.54
C LYS A 282 -7.41 -10.56 31.26
N LYS A 283 -7.28 -9.54 32.09
CA LYS A 283 -6.09 -8.71 32.13
C LYS A 283 -4.97 -9.52 32.78
N SER A 284 -3.88 -9.75 32.05
CA SER A 284 -2.67 -10.26 32.68
C SER A 284 -2.13 -9.18 33.60
N THR A 285 -1.98 -9.49 34.89
CA THR A 285 -1.32 -8.59 35.83
C THR A 285 0.16 -8.46 35.47
N VAL A 286 0.74 -7.29 35.72
CA VAL A 286 2.12 -6.85 35.40
C VAL A 286 3.22 -7.83 35.86
N ASN A 287 2.90 -8.79 36.73
CA ASN A 287 3.83 -9.79 37.27
C ASN A 287 3.90 -11.12 36.49
N GLN A 288 3.09 -11.33 35.44
CA GLN A 288 3.23 -12.47 34.52
C GLN A 288 3.87 -12.02 33.22
N ALA A 289 4.83 -12.80 32.71
CA ALA A 289 5.46 -12.56 31.41
C ALA A 289 4.36 -12.42 30.33
N CYS A 290 4.37 -11.31 29.57
CA CYS A 290 3.42 -11.15 28.49
C CYS A 290 3.74 -12.15 27.37
N ILE A 291 2.78 -13.04 27.12
CA ILE A 291 2.83 -14.05 26.06
C ILE A 291 1.50 -14.01 25.33
N LEU A 292 1.55 -13.81 24.02
CA LEU A 292 0.38 -13.94 23.13
C LEU A 292 0.52 -15.28 22.41
N GLN A 293 -0.54 -16.08 22.36
CA GLN A 293 -0.50 -17.37 21.69
C GLN A 293 -1.87 -17.73 21.11
N ASN A 294 -1.89 -18.07 19.82
CA ASN A 294 -3.05 -18.66 19.15
C ASN A 294 -2.69 -20.06 18.63
N GLU A 295 -3.48 -20.57 17.69
CA GLU A 295 -3.31 -21.88 17.08
C GLU A 295 -2.00 -22.03 16.27
N HIS A 296 -1.46 -20.93 15.71
CA HIS A 296 -0.35 -20.95 14.75
C HIS A 296 0.92 -20.27 15.25
N LEU A 297 0.80 -19.26 16.11
CA LEU A 297 1.90 -18.43 16.57
C LEU A 297 1.94 -18.33 18.09
N ARG A 298 3.16 -18.25 18.62
CA ARG A 298 3.46 -17.85 19.99
C ARG A 298 4.43 -16.67 19.99
N VAL A 299 4.06 -15.59 20.66
CA VAL A 299 4.78 -14.32 20.72
C VAL A 299 5.13 -14.04 22.17
N GLU A 300 6.41 -13.81 22.44
CA GLU A 300 6.93 -13.61 23.80
C GLU A 300 7.64 -12.26 23.90
N PHE A 301 7.40 -11.58 25.01
CA PHE A 301 8.01 -10.30 25.34
C PHE A 301 9.01 -10.46 26.49
N ASN A 302 10.05 -9.62 26.52
CA ASN A 302 10.94 -9.54 27.68
C ASN A 302 10.37 -8.61 28.77
N GLU A 303 11.03 -8.54 29.92
CA GLU A 303 10.62 -7.70 31.07
C GLU A 303 10.64 -6.19 30.75
N LEU A 304 11.37 -5.79 29.70
CA LEU A 304 11.42 -4.42 29.18
C LEU A 304 10.35 -4.15 28.11
N GLY A 305 9.45 -5.09 27.85
CA GLY A 305 8.38 -4.97 26.85
C GLY A 305 8.86 -5.08 25.39
N HIS A 306 10.08 -5.57 25.14
CA HIS A 306 10.56 -5.81 23.78
C HIS A 306 10.00 -7.13 23.28
N LEU A 307 9.63 -7.18 22.00
CA LEU A 307 9.45 -8.45 21.30
C LEU A 307 10.75 -9.25 21.45
N LYS A 308 10.66 -10.42 22.07
CA LYS A 308 11.81 -11.28 22.38
C LYS A 308 11.87 -12.48 21.45
N ARG A 309 10.72 -13.08 21.15
CA ARG A 309 10.66 -14.31 20.35
C ARG A 309 9.30 -14.45 19.69
N ILE A 310 9.32 -14.89 18.45
CA ILE A 310 8.14 -15.39 17.75
C ILE A 310 8.42 -16.83 17.33
N THR A 311 7.47 -17.71 17.63
CA THR A 311 7.50 -19.12 17.24
C THR A 311 6.33 -19.38 16.31
N ASN A 312 6.63 -19.88 15.11
CA ASN A 312 5.64 -20.50 14.23
C ASN A 312 5.44 -21.95 14.70
N LEU A 313 4.29 -22.22 15.31
CA LEU A 313 3.96 -23.48 15.95
C LEU A 313 3.72 -24.60 14.93
N ASP A 314 3.18 -24.26 13.75
CA ASP A 314 2.89 -25.23 12.69
C ASP A 314 4.17 -25.86 12.14
N LYS A 315 5.24 -25.06 12.01
CA LYS A 315 6.49 -25.46 11.37
C LYS A 315 7.66 -25.62 12.33
N ASN A 316 7.42 -25.36 13.62
CA ASN A 316 8.41 -25.34 14.69
C ASN A 316 9.60 -24.41 14.38
N ILE A 317 9.32 -23.24 13.81
CA ILE A 317 10.33 -22.24 13.46
C ILE A 317 10.37 -21.17 14.54
N VAL A 318 11.58 -20.81 14.96
CA VAL A 318 11.80 -19.81 16.00
C VAL A 318 12.69 -18.69 15.48
N VAL A 319 12.20 -17.46 15.60
CA VAL A 319 12.99 -16.25 15.41
C VAL A 319 13.09 -15.53 16.74
N SER A 320 14.32 -15.36 17.21
CA SER A 320 14.64 -14.60 18.41
C SER A 320 15.00 -13.18 18.02
N PHE A 321 14.41 -12.22 18.71
CA PHE A 321 14.65 -10.80 18.53
C PHE A 321 15.64 -10.35 19.60
N THR A 322 16.79 -9.85 19.17
CA THR A 322 17.73 -9.18 20.07
C THR A 322 17.21 -7.80 20.43
N GLU A 323 16.50 -7.15 19.50
CA GLU A 323 15.95 -5.82 19.69
C GLU A 323 14.79 -5.60 18.71
N GLN A 324 13.67 -5.10 19.23
CA GLN A 324 12.61 -4.52 18.42
C GLN A 324 12.15 -3.24 19.10
N GLY A 325 12.00 -2.15 18.35
CA GLY A 325 11.54 -0.88 18.89
C GLY A 325 11.78 0.31 17.96
N PHE A 326 11.49 1.49 18.49
CA PHE A 326 11.63 2.75 17.76
C PHE A 326 12.99 3.38 18.02
N TYR A 327 13.58 3.93 16.96
CA TYR A 327 14.81 4.70 16.99
C TYR A 327 14.62 5.96 16.16
N TRP A 328 15.57 6.87 16.23
CA TRP A 328 15.61 8.02 15.36
C TRP A 328 17.03 8.34 14.93
N TYR A 329 17.17 8.78 13.69
CA TYR A 329 18.37 9.45 13.22
C TYR A 329 18.20 10.96 13.42
N ALA A 330 19.23 11.60 13.96
CA ALA A 330 19.32 13.06 13.97
C ALA A 330 19.60 13.55 12.54
N SER A 331 18.81 14.48 12.03
CA SER A 331 19.01 15.03 10.69
C SER A 331 20.26 15.92 10.66
N TYR A 332 21.13 15.72 9.66
CA TYR A 332 22.26 16.62 9.42
C TYR A 332 21.78 17.98 8.90
N THR A 333 22.34 19.06 9.46
CA THR A 333 22.11 20.43 9.02
C THR A 333 23.40 21.02 8.45
N SER A 334 23.35 21.46 7.20
CA SER A 334 24.45 22.18 6.56
C SER A 334 24.59 23.60 7.10
N ASN A 335 25.84 24.09 7.25
CA ASN A 335 26.08 25.49 7.61
C ASN A 335 25.62 26.42 6.46
N PRO A 336 24.70 27.38 6.71
CA PRO A 336 24.21 28.30 5.67
C PRO A 336 25.29 29.19 5.05
N THR A 337 26.41 29.41 5.76
CA THR A 337 27.49 30.31 5.32
C THR A 337 28.55 29.63 4.46
N THR A 338 28.68 28.31 4.54
CA THR A 338 29.63 27.49 3.78
C THR A 338 29.01 26.12 3.49
N PRO A 339 27.94 26.03 2.67
CA PRO A 339 27.28 24.77 2.40
C PRO A 339 28.16 23.91 1.50
N GLU A 340 28.95 23.01 2.11
CA GLU A 340 29.77 22.05 1.36
C GLU A 340 28.92 20.89 0.81
N PHE A 341 27.90 20.47 1.57
CA PHE A 341 27.02 19.34 1.27
C PHE A 341 25.60 19.59 1.79
N PRO A 342 24.54 19.01 1.19
CA PRO A 342 23.15 19.32 1.53
C PRO A 342 22.74 18.83 2.92
N SER A 343 21.75 19.50 3.52
CA SER A 343 21.05 19.04 4.72
C SER A 343 20.21 17.78 4.43
N SER A 344 19.75 17.08 5.47
CA SER A 344 18.58 16.21 5.32
C SER A 344 17.36 17.09 4.99
N GLY A 345 16.44 16.60 4.16
CA GLY A 345 15.26 17.34 3.71
C GLY A 345 14.21 16.44 3.08
N ALA A 346 13.35 17.00 2.22
CA ALA A 346 12.25 16.25 1.61
C ALA A 346 12.75 15.09 0.71
N TYR A 347 13.81 15.30 -0.07
CA TYR A 347 14.43 14.30 -0.93
C TYR A 347 15.52 13.52 -0.19
N VAL A 348 16.46 14.27 0.40
CA VAL A 348 17.71 13.72 0.94
C VAL A 348 17.47 13.18 2.34
N PHE A 349 17.91 11.94 2.58
CA PHE A 349 18.13 11.44 3.93
C PHE A 349 19.61 11.51 4.22
N ARG A 350 20.00 12.33 5.20
CA ARG A 350 21.38 12.44 5.66
C ARG A 350 21.42 12.49 7.18
N PRO A 351 21.76 11.38 7.85
CA PRO A 351 21.88 11.38 9.30
C PRO A 351 23.15 12.13 9.73
N LEU A 352 23.08 12.83 10.86
CA LEU A 352 24.20 13.54 11.48
C LEU A 352 25.25 12.58 12.04
N TYR A 353 24.79 11.43 12.54
CA TYR A 353 25.61 10.35 13.08
C TYR A 353 25.27 9.04 12.37
N PRO A 354 26.22 8.10 12.24
CA PRO A 354 25.93 6.80 11.65
C PRO A 354 25.01 5.94 12.51
N GLU A 355 24.93 6.18 13.82
CA GLU A 355 24.06 5.47 14.74
C GLU A 355 22.66 6.11 14.86
N ALA A 356 21.65 5.25 15.03
CA ALA A 356 20.31 5.67 15.44
C ALA A 356 20.17 5.59 16.96
N PHE A 357 19.46 6.55 17.56
CA PHE A 357 19.24 6.63 19.00
C PHE A 357 17.87 6.04 19.37
N PRO A 358 17.75 5.27 20.47
CA PRO A 358 16.44 4.81 20.93
C PRO A 358 15.57 6.01 21.33
N VAL A 359 14.30 6.03 20.96
CA VAL A 359 13.38 7.14 21.35
C VAL A 359 13.02 7.15 22.83
N SER A 360 13.16 6.01 23.50
CA SER A 360 12.99 5.92 24.95
C SER A 360 13.69 4.67 25.51
N PRO A 361 14.39 4.79 26.65
CA PRO A 361 14.88 3.63 27.39
C PRO A 361 13.78 2.96 28.23
N LEU A 362 12.68 3.66 28.50
CA LEU A 362 11.56 3.18 29.32
C LEU A 362 10.40 2.74 28.41
N ARG A 363 9.79 1.62 28.73
CA ARG A 363 8.62 1.11 27.99
C ARG A 363 7.60 0.56 28.96
N GLN A 364 6.34 0.90 28.75
CA GLN A 364 5.23 0.32 29.51
C GLN A 364 4.47 -0.64 28.59
N ILE A 365 4.40 -1.90 28.99
CA ILE A 365 3.65 -2.93 28.29
C ILE A 365 2.40 -3.31 29.08
N ASN A 366 1.27 -3.39 28.38
CA ASN A 366 0.01 -3.91 28.92
C ASN A 366 -0.57 -4.94 27.97
N CYS A 367 -0.84 -6.14 28.48
CA CYS A 367 -1.32 -7.26 27.67
C CYS A 367 -2.77 -7.60 27.99
N THR A 368 -3.58 -7.65 26.94
CA THR A 368 -4.99 -7.97 27.00
C THR A 368 -5.23 -9.25 26.22
N ILE A 369 -5.70 -10.29 26.89
CA ILE A 369 -5.97 -11.59 26.31
C ILE A 369 -7.49 -11.77 26.24
N THR A 370 -8.01 -11.91 25.03
CA THR A 370 -9.42 -12.22 24.76
C THR A 370 -9.52 -13.42 23.82
N ASP A 371 -10.75 -13.89 23.56
CA ASP A 371 -10.98 -15.04 22.69
C ASP A 371 -10.78 -14.69 21.21
N THR A 372 -11.06 -13.44 20.82
CA THR A 372 -10.93 -12.98 19.42
C THR A 372 -9.53 -12.44 19.13
N VAL A 373 -8.95 -11.70 20.08
CA VAL A 373 -7.66 -11.03 19.89
C VAL A 373 -6.84 -11.02 21.18
N GLN A 374 -5.56 -11.34 21.06
CA GLN A 374 -4.58 -11.13 22.10
C GLN A 374 -3.70 -9.95 21.68
N LYS A 375 -3.57 -8.94 22.54
CA LYS A 375 -2.78 -7.76 22.20
C LYS A 375 -1.82 -7.34 23.30
N ALA A 376 -0.68 -6.80 22.87
CA ALA A 376 0.28 -6.10 23.71
C ALA A 376 0.32 -4.62 23.30
N SER A 377 -0.09 -3.73 24.20
CA SER A 377 -0.01 -2.28 24.02
C SER A 377 1.28 -1.77 24.67
N ILE A 378 2.15 -1.17 23.87
CA ILE A 378 3.48 -0.70 24.28
C ILE A 378 3.54 0.82 24.12
N MET A 379 3.79 1.53 25.21
CA MET A 379 4.04 2.97 25.22
C MET A 379 5.54 3.20 25.41
N PHE A 380 6.17 3.89 24.45
CA PHE A 380 7.59 4.24 24.51
C PHE A 380 7.76 5.60 25.21
N ASN A 381 6.94 6.56 24.83
CA ASN A 381 6.86 7.90 25.42
C ASN A 381 5.51 8.53 25.02
N ASP A 382 5.31 9.81 25.34
CA ASP A 382 4.03 10.52 25.11
C ASP A 382 3.65 10.71 23.63
N TRP A 383 4.58 10.49 22.70
CA TRP A 383 4.40 10.72 21.25
C TRP A 383 4.69 9.48 20.40
N ILE A 384 5.05 8.33 21.00
CA ILE A 384 5.25 7.06 20.30
C ILE A 384 4.62 5.91 21.09
N SER A 385 3.76 5.18 20.39
CA SER A 385 3.19 3.92 20.88
C SER A 385 3.01 2.89 19.78
N GLN A 386 2.86 1.64 20.19
CA GLN A 386 2.63 0.51 19.31
C GLN A 386 1.64 -0.47 19.96
N GLU A 387 0.76 -1.06 19.17
CA GLU A 387 -0.05 -2.20 19.57
C GLU A 387 0.28 -3.41 18.68
N ILE A 388 0.60 -4.53 19.32
CA ILE A 388 0.87 -5.80 18.64
C ILE A 388 -0.34 -6.69 18.85
N HIS A 389 -0.97 -7.12 17.75
CA HIS A 389 -2.21 -7.89 17.72
C HIS A 389 -1.98 -9.28 17.13
N LEU A 390 -2.33 -10.30 17.92
CA LEU A 390 -2.43 -11.69 17.48
C LEU A 390 -3.90 -12.10 17.50
N TYR A 391 -4.52 -12.15 16.32
CA TYR A 391 -5.89 -12.58 16.15
C TYR A 391 -6.01 -14.10 16.24
N ARG A 392 -7.19 -14.60 16.63
CA ARG A 392 -7.49 -16.04 16.60
C ARG A 392 -7.29 -16.60 15.19
N ASN A 393 -6.72 -17.81 15.09
CA ASN A 393 -6.50 -18.53 13.84
C ASN A 393 -5.67 -17.76 12.77
N ALA A 394 -4.92 -16.73 13.17
CA ALA A 394 -4.05 -15.98 12.27
C ALA A 394 -2.61 -16.53 12.30
N SER A 395 -1.98 -16.69 11.14
CA SER A 395 -0.58 -17.08 11.01
C SER A 395 0.39 -15.89 10.92
N THR A 396 -0.12 -14.67 11.14
CA THR A 396 0.62 -13.42 11.01
C THR A 396 0.41 -12.53 12.23
N LEU A 397 1.34 -11.61 12.48
CA LEU A 397 1.26 -10.66 13.58
C LEU A 397 1.01 -9.25 13.05
N GLU A 398 -0.05 -8.59 13.50
CA GLU A 398 -0.36 -7.21 13.12
C GLU A 398 0.27 -6.23 14.12
N ILE A 399 0.92 -5.19 13.63
CA ILE A 399 1.60 -4.17 14.42
C ILE A 399 1.09 -2.80 14.00
N ASP A 400 0.26 -2.20 14.83
CA ASP A 400 -0.16 -0.81 14.66
C ASP A 400 0.82 0.11 15.38
N TRP A 401 1.24 1.17 14.71
CA TRP A 401 2.14 2.18 15.28
C TRP A 401 1.52 3.57 15.21
N THR A 402 1.89 4.42 16.18
CA THR A 402 1.51 5.83 16.22
C THR A 402 2.76 6.65 16.55
N VAL A 403 3.10 7.58 15.68
CA VAL A 403 4.28 8.45 15.83
C VAL A 403 3.88 9.92 15.66
N GLY A 404 4.19 10.71 16.67
CA GLY A 404 4.03 12.15 16.69
C GLY A 404 3.14 12.64 17.84
N PRO A 405 3.14 13.96 18.13
CA PRO A 405 3.92 15.00 17.45
C PRO A 405 5.43 14.86 17.71
N ILE A 406 6.25 14.79 16.66
CA ILE A 406 7.71 14.67 16.81
C ILE A 406 8.25 15.98 17.43
N PRO A 407 8.94 15.93 18.59
CA PRO A 407 9.43 17.12 19.28
C PRO A 407 10.61 17.75 18.53
N ILE A 408 10.64 19.09 18.51
CA ILE A 408 11.68 19.89 17.83
C ILE A 408 12.23 21.01 18.73
N ASP A 409 11.89 21.02 20.02
CA ASP A 409 12.30 22.07 20.97
C ASP A 409 13.83 22.10 21.18
N ASP A 410 14.51 21.01 20.84
CA ASP A 410 15.97 20.87 20.83
C ASP A 410 16.62 21.40 19.54
N ASN A 411 15.83 21.91 18.58
CA ASN A 411 16.26 22.30 17.23
C ASN A 411 16.93 21.18 16.42
N ILE A 412 16.60 19.91 16.72
CA ILE A 412 17.13 18.76 16.00
C ILE A 412 16.00 18.08 15.22
N GLY A 413 16.14 18.02 13.88
CA GLY A 413 15.28 17.21 13.03
C GLY A 413 15.41 15.72 13.35
N LYS A 414 14.30 14.99 13.33
CA LYS A 414 14.25 13.57 13.72
C LYS A 414 13.57 12.73 12.65
N GLU A 415 14.22 11.63 12.31
CA GLU A 415 13.77 10.67 11.30
C GLU A 415 13.55 9.33 12.00
N ILE A 416 12.28 8.99 12.25
CA ILE A 416 11.85 7.92 13.14
C ILE A 416 11.79 6.60 12.37
N ILE A 417 12.43 5.57 12.92
CA ILE A 417 12.47 4.22 12.37
C ILE A 417 11.92 3.19 13.35
N ILE A 418 11.38 2.10 12.82
CA ILE A 418 11.17 0.85 13.55
C ILE A 418 12.28 -0.12 13.15
N ARG A 419 12.96 -0.68 14.15
CA ARG A 419 14.03 -1.66 13.94
C ARG A 419 13.60 -3.04 14.40
N TYR A 420 13.93 -4.06 13.62
CA TYR A 420 13.71 -5.48 13.88
C TYR A 420 15.05 -6.20 13.78
N ASN A 421 15.76 -6.35 14.90
CA ASN A 421 17.01 -7.10 14.99
C ASN A 421 16.74 -8.52 15.45
N THR A 422 17.20 -9.48 14.68
CA THR A 422 16.94 -10.91 14.88
C THR A 422 18.23 -11.73 14.85
N ASN A 423 18.11 -13.01 15.17
CA ASN A 423 19.17 -13.99 15.00
C ASN A 423 19.16 -14.68 13.62
N ILE A 424 18.52 -14.11 12.60
CA ILE A 424 18.57 -14.62 11.21
C ILE A 424 19.94 -14.29 10.62
N ASP A 425 20.60 -15.29 10.05
CA ASP A 425 21.89 -15.10 9.35
C ASP A 425 21.64 -14.71 7.88
N SER A 426 21.43 -13.41 7.64
CA SER A 426 21.05 -12.90 6.32
C SER A 426 22.22 -12.67 5.37
N GLY A 427 23.48 -12.78 5.83
CA GLY A 427 24.67 -12.67 4.99
C GLY A 427 24.74 -11.38 4.14
N SER A 428 24.43 -10.23 4.75
CA SER A 428 24.34 -8.91 4.09
C SER A 428 23.25 -8.75 3.03
N LYS A 429 22.38 -9.75 2.85
CA LYS A 429 21.28 -9.73 1.90
C LYS A 429 19.96 -9.36 2.56
N TYR A 430 19.15 -8.61 1.83
CA TYR A 430 17.77 -8.29 2.14
C TYR A 430 17.03 -8.06 0.83
N TYR A 431 15.71 -8.02 0.88
CA TYR A 431 14.90 -8.06 -0.33
C TYR A 431 13.79 -7.03 -0.22
N THR A 432 13.60 -6.21 -1.26
CA THR A 432 12.54 -5.19 -1.29
C THR A 432 11.76 -5.28 -2.58
N ASP A 433 10.46 -5.02 -2.52
CA ASP A 433 9.66 -4.97 -3.73
C ASP A 433 10.02 -3.80 -4.66
N ALA A 434 9.73 -3.99 -5.95
CA ALA A 434 9.66 -2.97 -6.97
C ALA A 434 8.18 -2.69 -7.26
N ASN A 435 7.69 -1.54 -6.79
CA ASN A 435 6.31 -1.08 -6.96
C ASN A 435 5.24 -2.09 -6.52
N GLY A 436 5.52 -2.89 -5.49
CA GLY A 436 4.62 -3.91 -4.96
C GLY A 436 4.56 -5.22 -5.74
N ARG A 437 5.37 -5.37 -6.81
CA ARG A 437 5.37 -6.54 -7.71
C ARG A 437 6.60 -7.42 -7.53
N GLU A 438 7.60 -7.30 -8.41
CA GLU A 438 8.83 -8.08 -8.36
C GLU A 438 9.61 -7.76 -7.09
N VAL A 439 10.38 -8.71 -6.58
CA VAL A 439 11.20 -8.51 -5.39
C VAL A 439 12.67 -8.65 -5.73
N LEU A 440 13.41 -7.59 -5.46
CA LEU A 440 14.81 -7.46 -5.83
C LEU A 440 15.71 -7.83 -4.64
N GLU A 441 16.72 -8.67 -4.90
CA GLU A 441 17.80 -8.91 -3.94
C GLU A 441 18.67 -7.66 -3.80
N ARG A 442 18.84 -7.19 -2.57
CA ARG A 442 19.70 -6.09 -2.18
C ARG A 442 20.87 -6.64 -1.38
N ILE A 443 22.07 -6.18 -1.71
CA ILE A 443 23.29 -6.51 -0.97
C ILE A 443 23.83 -5.23 -0.36
N ARG A 444 23.99 -5.21 0.97
CA ARG A 444 24.49 -4.05 1.70
C ARG A 444 25.84 -3.61 1.13
N ASN A 445 26.00 -2.30 0.87
CA ASN A 445 27.20 -1.68 0.31
C ASN A 445 27.66 -2.23 -1.05
N HIS A 446 26.75 -2.72 -1.89
CA HIS A 446 27.09 -3.30 -3.19
C HIS A 446 26.20 -2.79 -4.33
N ARG A 447 26.76 -2.72 -5.54
CA ARG A 447 26.04 -2.45 -6.79
C ARG A 447 26.55 -3.41 -7.87
N PRO A 448 25.65 -4.05 -8.65
CA PRO A 448 26.06 -5.09 -9.60
C PRO A 448 26.81 -4.54 -10.81
N THR A 449 26.60 -3.27 -11.15
CA THR A 449 27.10 -2.66 -12.40
C THR A 449 28.35 -1.79 -12.25
N TRP A 450 28.78 -1.44 -11.04
CA TRP A 450 30.00 -0.66 -10.80
C TRP A 450 30.58 -0.91 -9.39
N PRO A 451 31.89 -0.72 -9.18
CA PRO A 451 32.48 -0.75 -7.83
C PRO A 451 31.87 0.35 -6.95
N TYR A 452 31.30 -0.03 -5.82
CA TYR A 452 30.55 0.90 -4.96
C TYR A 452 31.15 0.99 -3.56
N PHE A 453 31.40 2.23 -3.13
CA PHE A 453 31.87 2.57 -1.79
C PHE A 453 30.98 3.70 -1.26
N PRO A 454 29.99 3.41 -0.42
CA PRO A 454 29.03 4.42 0.02
C PRO A 454 29.70 5.47 0.91
N GLU A 455 29.52 6.75 0.57
CA GLU A 455 29.95 7.89 1.41
C GLU A 455 29.15 7.94 2.71
N VAL A 456 27.88 7.53 2.65
CA VAL A 456 26.98 7.41 3.81
C VAL A 456 26.37 6.01 3.80
N PRO A 457 27.01 5.02 4.47
CA PRO A 457 26.58 3.62 4.42
C PRO A 457 25.13 3.39 4.82
N ILE A 458 24.57 4.16 5.76
CA ILE A 458 23.17 4.01 6.13
C ILE A 458 22.25 4.32 4.93
N THR A 459 22.37 5.52 4.37
CA THR A 459 21.43 6.05 3.37
C THR A 459 21.60 5.37 2.01
N GLY A 460 22.84 4.99 1.66
CA GLY A 460 23.13 4.22 0.45
C GLY A 460 22.57 2.79 0.44
N ASN A 461 22.00 2.33 1.56
CA ASN A 461 21.32 1.04 1.71
C ASN A 461 19.83 1.17 2.06
N TYR A 462 19.25 2.37 1.95
CA TYR A 462 17.80 2.52 1.97
C TYR A 462 17.23 2.31 0.57
N TYR A 463 16.13 1.57 0.49
CA TYR A 463 15.37 1.30 -0.72
C TYR A 463 13.89 1.59 -0.46
N PRO A 464 13.10 1.91 -1.50
CA PRO A 464 11.67 2.05 -1.35
C PRO A 464 11.04 0.69 -1.08
N ILE A 465 10.10 0.67 -0.14
CA ILE A 465 9.28 -0.47 0.24
C ILE A 465 7.84 -0.03 -0.04
N ASN A 466 7.24 -0.51 -1.14
CA ASN A 466 5.84 -0.17 -1.40
C ASN A 466 4.87 -1.17 -0.80
N SER A 467 5.35 -2.37 -0.46
CA SER A 467 4.54 -3.47 0.07
C SER A 467 5.24 -4.38 1.06
N ARG A 468 6.53 -4.68 0.86
CA ARG A 468 7.22 -5.72 1.63
C ARG A 468 8.73 -5.57 1.59
N ILE A 469 9.33 -5.92 2.72
CA ILE A 469 10.77 -6.14 2.89
C ILE A 469 10.98 -7.44 3.65
N TRP A 470 12.05 -8.19 3.33
CA TRP A 470 12.42 -9.35 4.15
C TRP A 470 13.92 -9.59 4.24
N ILE A 471 14.27 -10.37 5.24
CA ILE A 471 15.56 -11.04 5.43
C ILE A 471 15.32 -12.53 5.61
N ARG A 472 16.28 -13.36 5.21
CA ARG A 472 16.19 -14.81 5.36
C ARG A 472 17.54 -15.46 5.53
N ASP A 473 17.55 -16.61 6.19
CA ASP A 473 18.61 -17.60 6.15
C ASP A 473 18.11 -18.87 5.42
N ARG A 474 18.76 -20.03 5.62
CA ARG A 474 18.37 -21.29 4.98
C ARG A 474 17.02 -21.84 5.47
N GLU A 475 16.63 -21.57 6.71
CA GLU A 475 15.49 -22.19 7.38
C GLU A 475 14.36 -21.19 7.67
N ARG A 476 14.69 -19.90 7.78
CA ARG A 476 13.82 -18.87 8.36
C ARG A 476 13.81 -17.62 7.49
N GLN A 477 12.62 -17.04 7.33
CA GLN A 477 12.39 -15.76 6.69
C GLN A 477 11.53 -14.90 7.61
N LEU A 478 11.96 -13.65 7.84
CA LEU A 478 11.15 -12.60 8.45
C LEU A 478 10.74 -11.63 7.34
N THR A 479 9.44 -11.57 7.05
CA THR A 479 8.86 -10.61 6.11
C THR A 479 8.04 -9.58 6.87
N ILE A 480 8.20 -8.30 6.51
CA ILE A 480 7.40 -7.19 7.01
C ILE A 480 6.64 -6.59 5.84
N LEU A 481 5.31 -6.54 5.94
CA LEU A 481 4.45 -5.83 5.00
C LEU A 481 4.18 -4.40 5.51
N THR A 482 4.08 -3.44 4.60
CA THR A 482 3.85 -2.02 4.90
C THR A 482 2.52 -1.53 4.30
N ASP A 483 1.76 -0.72 5.05
CA ASP A 483 0.44 -0.20 4.61
C ASP A 483 0.52 1.04 3.71
N ARG A 484 1.75 1.47 3.42
CA ARG A 484 2.10 2.61 2.57
C ARG A 484 3.51 2.43 2.03
N SER A 485 3.91 3.32 1.13
CA SER A 485 5.30 3.42 0.70
C SER A 485 6.17 3.99 1.82
N GLU A 486 7.27 3.30 2.13
CA GLU A 486 8.23 3.66 3.19
C GLU A 486 9.66 3.42 2.72
N GLY A 487 10.64 4.07 3.35
CA GLY A 487 12.06 3.78 3.14
C GLY A 487 12.60 2.80 4.17
N GLY A 488 13.36 1.79 3.75
CA GLY A 488 14.00 0.89 4.69
C GLY A 488 15.13 0.07 4.09
N GLY A 489 15.78 -0.73 4.93
CA GLY A 489 16.92 -1.55 4.54
C GLY A 489 17.45 -2.41 5.68
N SER A 490 18.62 -3.02 5.47
CA SER A 490 19.30 -3.88 6.44
C SER A 490 20.71 -3.37 6.71
N MET A 491 20.89 -2.69 7.85
CA MET A 491 22.18 -2.09 8.22
C MET A 491 23.16 -3.10 8.83
N TYR A 492 22.64 -4.20 9.39
CA TYR A 492 23.39 -5.28 10.01
C TYR A 492 22.77 -6.64 9.64
N ASP A 493 23.55 -7.71 9.70
CA ASP A 493 23.00 -9.05 9.47
C ASP A 493 21.92 -9.37 10.51
N GLY A 494 20.83 -9.99 10.04
CA GLY A 494 19.66 -10.26 10.87
C GLY A 494 18.79 -9.03 11.20
N SER A 495 19.10 -7.85 10.65
CA SER A 495 18.38 -6.61 10.92
C SER A 495 17.53 -6.16 9.74
N VAL A 496 16.34 -5.63 10.03
CA VAL A 496 15.56 -4.77 9.13
C VAL A 496 15.21 -3.49 9.88
N GLU A 497 15.38 -2.34 9.24
CA GLU A 497 14.81 -1.08 9.71
C GLU A 497 13.96 -0.40 8.65
N ILE A 498 12.88 0.24 9.08
CA ILE A 498 11.90 0.91 8.23
C ILE A 498 11.61 2.28 8.84
N MET A 499 11.75 3.34 8.06
CA MET A 499 11.46 4.70 8.45
C MET A 499 9.98 5.02 8.26
N VAL A 500 9.32 5.42 9.35
CA VAL A 500 7.85 5.57 9.41
C VAL A 500 7.39 7.03 9.49
N HIS A 501 8.25 7.94 9.95
CA HIS A 501 7.92 9.37 10.00
C HIS A 501 9.19 10.24 10.06
N ARG A 502 9.11 11.46 9.52
CA ARG A 502 10.22 12.42 9.46
C ARG A 502 9.69 13.81 9.80
N ARG A 503 10.40 14.54 10.65
CA ARG A 503 10.18 15.97 10.87
C ARG A 503 11.52 16.69 10.90
N ILE A 504 11.76 17.49 9.88
CA ILE A 504 13.07 18.07 9.56
C ILE A 504 12.94 19.60 9.54
N LEU A 505 14.01 20.29 9.95
CA LEU A 505 13.98 21.74 10.19
C LEU A 505 14.68 22.57 9.11
N HIS A 506 15.22 21.91 8.08
CA HIS A 506 15.96 22.53 6.98
C HIS A 506 15.53 21.95 5.63
N ASP A 507 15.72 22.77 4.60
CA ASP A 507 15.60 22.38 3.19
C ASP A 507 16.91 21.71 2.72
N ASP A 508 16.81 20.73 1.84
CA ASP A 508 17.97 20.00 1.29
C ASP A 508 18.56 20.65 0.03
N SER A 509 18.04 21.81 -0.39
CA SER A 509 18.48 22.57 -1.56
C SER A 509 18.35 21.81 -2.87
N MET A 510 17.35 20.92 -2.97
CA MET A 510 17.01 20.20 -4.20
C MET A 510 15.88 20.86 -5.01
N GLY A 511 15.36 22.02 -4.56
CA GLY A 511 14.47 22.88 -5.35
C GLY A 511 13.15 23.27 -4.66
N VAL A 512 12.72 22.54 -3.63
CA VAL A 512 11.44 22.79 -2.94
C VAL A 512 11.45 24.09 -2.14
N GLY A 513 12.57 24.41 -1.49
CA GLY A 513 12.75 25.64 -0.72
C GLY A 513 11.91 25.67 0.57
N GLU A 514 11.55 24.52 1.13
CA GLU A 514 10.81 24.36 2.38
C GLU A 514 11.33 23.14 3.16
N ALA A 515 11.40 23.27 4.48
CA ALA A 515 11.69 22.13 5.33
C ALA A 515 10.48 21.19 5.43
N LEU A 516 10.71 19.88 5.53
CA LEU A 516 9.67 18.89 5.80
C LEU A 516 9.23 18.94 7.27
N ASN A 517 8.40 19.93 7.61
CA ASN A 517 7.94 20.23 8.97
C ASN A 517 6.40 20.26 9.05
N GLU A 518 5.77 19.13 8.73
CA GLU A 518 4.31 19.03 8.68
C GLU A 518 3.66 19.30 10.04
N THR A 519 2.59 20.11 10.04
CA THR A 519 1.81 20.43 11.24
C THR A 519 0.32 20.32 10.98
N ALA A 520 -0.43 19.95 12.02
CA ALA A 520 -1.89 19.95 12.03
C ALA A 520 -2.36 20.34 13.44
N TYR A 521 -3.46 21.10 13.54
CA TYR A 521 -4.04 21.53 14.82
C TYR A 521 -3.03 22.22 15.75
N GLY A 522 -2.10 23.00 15.18
CA GLY A 522 -1.06 23.73 15.93
C GLY A 522 0.04 22.86 16.54
N LYS A 523 0.13 21.57 16.15
CA LYS A 523 1.14 20.62 16.60
C LYS A 523 1.82 19.95 15.40
N GLY A 524 2.98 19.31 15.62
CA GLY A 524 3.58 18.46 14.59
C GLY A 524 2.64 17.32 14.22
N LEU A 525 2.60 16.95 12.94
CA LEU A 525 1.68 15.93 12.43
C LEU A 525 1.88 14.57 13.14
N VAL A 526 0.77 13.95 13.54
CA VAL A 526 0.74 12.58 14.09
C VAL A 526 0.35 11.61 12.98
N VAL A 527 1.11 10.53 12.85
CA VAL A 527 0.90 9.52 11.82
C VAL A 527 0.66 8.18 12.49
N THR A 528 -0.43 7.53 12.12
CA THR A 528 -0.70 6.13 12.47
C THR A 528 -0.48 5.25 11.25
N GLY A 529 -0.03 4.01 11.46
CA GLY A 529 0.17 3.05 10.39
C GLY A 529 0.28 1.63 10.89
N LYS A 530 0.48 0.70 9.96
CA LYS A 530 0.39 -0.75 10.21
C LYS A 530 1.51 -1.49 9.49
N HIS A 531 2.16 -2.40 10.21
CA HIS A 531 2.97 -3.46 9.64
C HIS A 531 2.31 -4.83 9.89
N ILE A 532 2.52 -5.78 8.98
CA ILE A 532 2.25 -7.21 9.23
C ILE A 532 3.56 -7.98 9.20
N LEU A 533 3.83 -8.72 10.28
CA LEU A 533 5.00 -9.60 10.39
C LEU A 533 4.61 -11.03 10.04
N ILE A 534 5.45 -11.65 9.21
CA ILE A 534 5.34 -13.04 8.78
C ILE A 534 6.66 -13.72 9.10
N ILE A 535 6.59 -14.84 9.83
CA ILE A 535 7.74 -15.71 10.07
C ILE A 535 7.44 -17.09 9.53
N ASP A 536 8.22 -17.50 8.54
CA ASP A 536 8.02 -18.77 7.84
C ASP A 536 9.35 -19.30 7.26
N ARG A 537 9.33 -20.47 6.63
CA ARG A 537 10.40 -20.96 5.75
C ARG A 537 10.45 -20.12 4.49
N PRO A 538 11.64 -19.90 3.91
CA PRO A 538 11.76 -19.23 2.62
C PRO A 538 10.89 -19.83 1.50
N SER A 539 10.74 -21.17 1.46
CA SER A 539 9.97 -21.86 0.42
C SER A 539 8.45 -21.66 0.52
N ASP A 540 7.95 -21.27 1.68
CA ASP A 540 6.51 -21.19 1.95
C ASP A 540 6.04 -19.76 2.18
N SER A 541 6.95 -18.81 2.38
CA SER A 541 6.61 -17.43 2.78
C SER A 541 5.83 -16.67 1.70
N ALA A 542 6.06 -17.01 0.43
CA ALA A 542 5.44 -16.39 -0.73
C ALA A 542 3.92 -16.31 -0.64
N ARG A 543 3.25 -17.42 -0.31
CA ARG A 543 1.78 -17.46 -0.23
C ARG A 543 1.22 -16.49 0.81
N LEU A 544 1.93 -16.28 1.92
CA LEU A 544 1.50 -15.38 3.00
C LEU A 544 1.75 -13.93 2.63
N HIS A 545 2.95 -13.59 2.14
CA HIS A 545 3.23 -12.19 1.84
C HIS A 545 2.52 -11.71 0.58
N ARG A 546 2.40 -12.54 -0.47
CA ARG A 546 1.70 -12.18 -1.72
C ARG A 546 0.25 -11.84 -1.42
N THR A 547 -0.45 -12.74 -0.75
CA THR A 547 -1.88 -12.56 -0.40
C THR A 547 -2.08 -11.48 0.66
N GLY A 548 -1.23 -11.44 1.69
CA GLY A 548 -1.31 -10.43 2.76
C GLY A 548 -1.11 -9.00 2.25
N ALA A 549 -0.18 -8.79 1.31
CA ALA A 549 0.02 -7.48 0.70
C ALA A 549 -1.19 -7.05 -0.14
N GLN A 550 -1.77 -7.98 -0.92
CA GLN A 550 -3.00 -7.71 -1.66
C GLN A 550 -4.15 -7.35 -0.72
N GLN A 551 -4.35 -8.11 0.36
CA GLN A 551 -5.39 -7.82 1.37
C GLN A 551 -5.15 -6.51 2.13
N MET A 552 -3.90 -6.04 2.22
CA MET A 552 -3.57 -4.76 2.84
C MET A 552 -3.93 -3.57 1.92
N PHE A 553 -3.65 -3.66 0.62
CA PHE A 553 -3.98 -2.60 -0.34
C PHE A 553 -5.43 -2.61 -0.80
N MET A 554 -6.00 -3.80 -0.92
CA MET A 554 -7.38 -4.06 -1.30
C MET A 554 -8.19 -4.45 -0.05
N HIS A 555 -7.95 -3.74 1.06
CA HIS A 555 -8.62 -4.00 2.33
C HIS A 555 -10.13 -3.77 2.20
N PRO A 556 -10.98 -4.56 2.88
CA PRO A 556 -12.42 -4.37 2.80
C PRO A 556 -12.86 -2.92 3.09
N LEU A 557 -13.64 -2.34 2.19
CA LEU A 557 -14.19 -1.00 2.38
C LEU A 557 -15.37 -1.05 3.34
N ALA A 558 -15.25 -0.34 4.46
CA ALA A 558 -16.31 -0.17 5.44
C ALA A 558 -17.20 1.04 5.09
N THR A 559 -18.49 0.80 4.85
CA THR A 559 -19.52 1.84 4.80
C THR A 559 -20.52 1.64 5.92
N TYR A 560 -21.10 2.72 6.39
CA TYR A 560 -22.07 2.73 7.47
C TYR A 560 -23.39 3.31 7.00
N SER A 561 -24.49 2.89 7.63
CA SER A 561 -25.80 3.50 7.42
C SER A 561 -26.66 3.45 8.67
N LEU A 562 -27.58 4.40 8.76
CA LEU A 562 -28.60 4.43 9.81
C LEU A 562 -29.87 3.76 9.26
N PRO A 563 -30.23 2.55 9.74
CA PRO A 563 -31.32 1.79 9.14
C PRO A 563 -32.66 2.51 9.33
N ASN A 564 -33.48 2.53 8.28
CA ASN A 564 -34.86 3.05 8.31
C ASN A 564 -35.84 2.10 9.02
N THR A 565 -35.35 1.01 9.60
CA THR A 565 -36.12 -0.09 10.19
C THR A 565 -35.84 -0.21 11.68
N SER A 566 -36.85 -0.54 12.47
CA SER A 566 -36.77 -0.62 13.94
C SER A 566 -36.20 -1.93 14.52
N SER A 567 -35.71 -2.84 13.67
CA SER A 567 -35.11 -4.11 14.11
C SER A 567 -34.32 -4.80 13.00
N TYR A 568 -33.39 -5.67 13.39
CA TYR A 568 -32.68 -6.58 12.48
C TYR A 568 -33.63 -7.42 11.62
N ILE A 569 -34.75 -7.91 12.17
CA ILE A 569 -35.71 -8.74 11.42
C ILE A 569 -36.34 -7.93 10.28
N ASN A 570 -36.73 -6.68 10.56
CA ASN A 570 -37.28 -5.80 9.53
C ASN A 570 -36.22 -5.44 8.47
N TYR A 571 -34.99 -5.17 8.90
CA TYR A 571 -33.86 -4.91 8.01
C TYR A 571 -33.57 -6.11 7.09
N SER A 572 -33.36 -7.29 7.66
CA SER A 572 -33.03 -8.52 6.93
C SER A 572 -34.16 -9.02 6.03
N ASN A 573 -35.43 -8.68 6.31
CA ASN A 573 -36.54 -8.96 5.40
C ASN A 573 -36.53 -8.10 4.12
N MET A 574 -35.95 -6.91 4.20
CA MET A 574 -35.88 -5.96 3.09
C MET A 574 -34.58 -6.09 2.28
N TYR A 575 -33.46 -6.37 2.96
CA TYR A 575 -32.12 -6.32 2.37
C TYR A 575 -31.40 -7.67 2.41
N LYS A 576 -30.62 -7.97 1.36
CA LYS A 576 -29.64 -9.06 1.30
C LYS A 576 -28.47 -8.72 2.23
N GLN A 577 -28.19 -9.60 3.17
CA GLN A 577 -27.14 -9.39 4.17
C GLN A 577 -25.74 -9.78 3.67
N SER A 578 -25.67 -10.53 2.58
CA SER A 578 -24.43 -10.86 1.89
C SER A 578 -24.71 -11.07 0.40
N TRP A 579 -23.71 -10.77 -0.42
CA TRP A 579 -23.74 -10.96 -1.87
C TRP A 579 -22.31 -11.12 -2.38
N SER A 580 -22.15 -11.89 -3.45
CA SER A 580 -20.88 -12.19 -4.11
C SER A 580 -21.05 -12.07 -5.61
N ALA A 581 -20.09 -11.44 -6.29
CA ALA A 581 -20.03 -11.45 -7.75
C ALA A 581 -19.61 -12.83 -8.30
N LEU A 582 -18.93 -13.63 -7.48
CA LEU A 582 -18.38 -14.93 -7.82
C LEU A 582 -19.17 -16.07 -7.17
N SER A 583 -19.37 -17.16 -7.90
CA SER A 583 -19.90 -18.41 -7.32
C SER A 583 -18.85 -19.12 -6.47
N ASP A 584 -17.60 -19.09 -6.93
CA ASP A 584 -16.48 -19.83 -6.33
C ASP A 584 -15.22 -18.95 -6.28
N ALA A 585 -14.33 -19.28 -5.34
CA ALA A 585 -13.05 -18.58 -5.20
C ALA A 585 -12.11 -18.95 -6.37
N MET A 586 -11.36 -17.96 -6.84
CA MET A 586 -10.37 -18.15 -7.90
C MET A 586 -9.05 -18.73 -7.36
N PRO A 587 -8.18 -19.27 -8.23
CA PRO A 587 -6.84 -19.73 -7.83
C PRO A 587 -6.04 -18.62 -7.14
N LEU A 588 -5.33 -18.96 -6.07
CA LEU A 588 -4.64 -18.00 -5.21
C LEU A 588 -3.61 -17.15 -5.95
N ASN A 589 -3.01 -17.66 -7.03
CA ASN A 589 -2.02 -16.96 -7.85
C ASN A 589 -2.62 -15.98 -8.87
N VAL A 590 -3.95 -15.78 -8.89
CA VAL A 590 -4.63 -14.82 -9.76
C VAL A 590 -5.09 -13.61 -8.96
N HIS A 591 -4.94 -12.42 -9.51
CA HIS A 591 -5.48 -11.17 -8.96
C HIS A 591 -6.25 -10.39 -10.04
N LEU A 592 -7.44 -9.90 -9.69
CA LEU A 592 -8.22 -8.98 -10.52
C LEU A 592 -7.72 -7.55 -10.29
N LEU A 593 -6.73 -7.15 -11.09
CA LEU A 593 -6.09 -5.84 -10.99
C LEU A 593 -6.97 -4.67 -11.44
N THR A 594 -7.84 -4.89 -12.42
CA THR A 594 -8.78 -3.85 -12.88
C THR A 594 -10.08 -4.50 -13.34
N PHE A 595 -11.19 -3.93 -12.93
CA PHE A 595 -12.50 -4.17 -13.50
C PHE A 595 -13.23 -2.84 -13.58
N ASP A 596 -13.39 -2.32 -14.80
CA ASP A 596 -13.98 -1.00 -15.05
C ASP A 596 -15.02 -1.08 -16.16
N GLN A 597 -16.14 -0.37 -16.01
CA GLN A 597 -17.21 -0.34 -17.00
C GLN A 597 -17.01 0.87 -17.92
N LEU A 598 -16.73 0.60 -19.19
CA LEU A 598 -16.46 1.65 -20.19
C LEU A 598 -17.74 2.29 -20.71
N ASN A 599 -18.80 1.48 -20.87
CA ASN A 599 -20.16 1.90 -21.21
C ASN A 599 -21.18 0.81 -20.80
N SER A 600 -22.43 0.90 -21.24
CA SER A 600 -23.49 -0.04 -20.89
C SER A 600 -23.20 -1.52 -21.18
N LYS A 601 -22.29 -1.85 -22.11
CA LYS A 601 -21.98 -3.24 -22.50
C LYS A 601 -20.49 -3.56 -22.56
N GLN A 602 -19.61 -2.57 -22.42
CA GLN A 602 -18.16 -2.75 -22.54
C GLN A 602 -17.48 -2.61 -21.20
N TYR A 603 -16.55 -3.53 -20.93
CA TYR A 603 -15.76 -3.55 -19.71
C TYR A 603 -14.27 -3.71 -20.03
N LEU A 604 -13.43 -3.05 -19.23
CA LEU A 604 -11.99 -3.22 -19.22
C LEU A 604 -11.60 -4.10 -18.04
N ILE A 605 -10.88 -5.18 -18.33
CA ILE A 605 -10.43 -6.16 -17.34
C ILE A 605 -8.91 -6.26 -17.40
N ARG A 606 -8.28 -6.25 -16.22
CA ARG A 606 -6.90 -6.70 -16.08
C ARG A 606 -6.83 -7.78 -15.03
N VAL A 607 -6.21 -8.89 -15.40
CA VAL A 607 -5.87 -9.98 -14.50
C VAL A 607 -4.38 -10.16 -14.50
N GLU A 608 -3.83 -10.52 -13.35
CA GLU A 608 -2.40 -10.79 -13.22
C GLU A 608 -2.12 -12.09 -12.47
N HIS A 609 -0.99 -12.70 -12.82
CA HIS A 609 -0.30 -13.66 -11.98
C HIS A 609 0.76 -12.90 -11.18
N TYR A 610 0.60 -12.84 -9.87
CA TYR A 610 1.39 -11.94 -9.02
C TYR A 610 2.49 -12.64 -8.20
N PHE A 611 2.62 -13.96 -8.36
CA PHE A 611 3.76 -14.75 -7.90
C PHE A 611 4.87 -14.78 -8.96
N GLU A 612 6.12 -14.77 -8.48
CA GLU A 612 7.33 -14.85 -9.29
C GLU A 612 7.68 -16.29 -9.69
N LEU A 613 8.57 -16.43 -10.67
CA LEU A 613 9.07 -17.75 -11.04
C LEU A 613 9.88 -18.34 -9.87
N ASN A 614 9.63 -19.61 -9.53
CA ASN A 614 10.31 -20.35 -8.45
C ASN A 614 10.13 -19.74 -7.04
N GLU A 615 9.04 -19.01 -6.80
CA GLU A 615 8.77 -18.39 -5.50
C GLU A 615 8.01 -19.32 -4.52
N ASP A 616 7.16 -20.18 -5.07
CA ASP A 616 6.32 -21.18 -4.41
C ASP A 616 6.08 -22.35 -5.37
N ASP A 617 6.22 -23.59 -4.89
CA ASP A 617 6.18 -24.79 -5.72
C ASP A 617 4.84 -24.99 -6.46
N VAL A 618 3.74 -24.47 -5.91
CA VAL A 618 2.38 -24.64 -6.46
C VAL A 618 1.95 -23.38 -7.19
N TYR A 619 2.09 -22.22 -6.55
CA TYR A 619 1.51 -20.97 -7.02
C TYR A 619 2.41 -20.18 -7.98
N SER A 620 3.63 -20.65 -8.23
CA SER A 620 4.52 -20.12 -9.28
C SER A 620 4.41 -20.87 -10.62
N GLN A 621 3.39 -21.69 -10.78
CA GLN A 621 3.10 -22.40 -12.03
C GLN A 621 2.06 -21.64 -12.86
N PRO A 622 2.11 -21.73 -14.21
CA PRO A 622 1.07 -21.16 -15.06
C PRO A 622 -0.32 -21.63 -14.66
N VAL A 623 -1.29 -20.71 -14.70
CA VAL A 623 -2.68 -20.97 -14.32
C VAL A 623 -3.60 -20.61 -15.48
N THR A 624 -4.58 -21.47 -15.73
CA THR A 624 -5.63 -21.21 -16.73
C THR A 624 -6.95 -20.95 -16.03
N ILE A 625 -7.60 -19.85 -16.40
CA ILE A 625 -8.89 -19.42 -15.86
C ILE A 625 -9.87 -19.12 -16.99
N ASP A 626 -11.15 -19.19 -16.69
CA ASP A 626 -12.21 -18.76 -17.59
C ASP A 626 -12.78 -17.42 -17.12
N LEU A 627 -12.61 -16.36 -17.93
CA LEU A 627 -13.14 -15.03 -17.64
C LEU A 627 -14.67 -15.01 -17.60
N GLN A 628 -15.36 -15.90 -18.33
CA GLN A 628 -16.82 -15.96 -18.25
C GLN A 628 -17.27 -16.32 -16.83
N THR A 629 -16.53 -17.18 -16.13
CA THR A 629 -16.85 -17.58 -14.76
C THR A 629 -16.75 -16.40 -13.80
N LEU A 630 -15.71 -15.55 -13.94
CA LEU A 630 -15.51 -14.33 -13.14
C LEU A 630 -16.66 -13.31 -13.28
N PHE A 631 -17.28 -13.25 -14.46
CA PHE A 631 -18.20 -12.16 -14.82
C PHE A 631 -19.62 -12.64 -15.12
N THR A 632 -19.99 -13.85 -14.67
CA THR A 632 -21.35 -14.39 -14.85
C THR A 632 -22.43 -13.46 -14.27
N SER A 633 -22.12 -12.73 -13.19
CA SER A 633 -23.03 -11.78 -12.54
C SER A 633 -23.40 -10.56 -13.39
N ILE A 634 -22.63 -10.25 -14.43
CA ILE A 634 -22.90 -9.13 -15.36
C ILE A 634 -23.37 -9.59 -16.74
N GLY A 635 -23.53 -10.91 -16.96
CA GLY A 635 -24.05 -11.48 -18.21
C GLY A 635 -23.05 -12.37 -18.95
N THR A 636 -23.37 -12.67 -20.20
CA THR A 636 -22.54 -13.52 -21.07
C THR A 636 -21.61 -12.66 -21.92
N ILE A 637 -20.32 -13.01 -21.96
CA ILE A 637 -19.31 -12.40 -22.81
C ILE A 637 -19.61 -12.79 -24.26
N LYS A 638 -19.87 -11.78 -25.08
CA LYS A 638 -20.10 -11.89 -26.52
C LYS A 638 -18.81 -11.85 -27.30
N ASP A 639 -17.93 -10.92 -26.96
CA ASP A 639 -16.66 -10.69 -27.64
C ASP A 639 -15.57 -10.28 -26.63
N MET A 640 -14.31 -10.56 -26.98
CA MET A 640 -13.16 -10.31 -26.14
C MET A 640 -11.95 -9.95 -27.00
N THR A 641 -11.39 -8.77 -26.76
CA THR A 641 -10.15 -8.30 -27.42
C THR A 641 -9.04 -8.14 -26.39
N GLU A 642 -7.91 -8.82 -26.60
CA GLU A 642 -6.71 -8.59 -25.80
C GLU A 642 -5.98 -7.33 -26.26
N LEU A 643 -5.65 -6.46 -25.31
CA LEU A 643 -5.02 -5.17 -25.52
C LEU A 643 -3.65 -5.13 -24.83
N ILE A 644 -2.80 -4.19 -25.23
CA ILE A 644 -1.63 -3.84 -24.44
C ILE A 644 -2.05 -3.22 -23.09
N LEU A 645 -1.13 -3.11 -22.14
CA LEU A 645 -1.43 -2.70 -20.75
C LEU A 645 -2.23 -1.39 -20.63
N THR A 646 -1.92 -0.40 -21.48
CA THR A 646 -2.59 0.91 -21.53
C THR A 646 -3.98 0.89 -22.19
N ALA A 647 -4.42 -0.26 -22.68
CA ALA A 647 -5.73 -0.48 -23.30
C ALA A 647 -6.03 0.40 -24.52
N ASN A 648 -5.01 0.87 -25.24
CA ASN A 648 -5.13 1.75 -26.41
C ASN A 648 -4.68 1.13 -27.73
N LEU A 649 -4.24 -0.14 -27.72
CA LEU A 649 -3.81 -0.88 -28.90
C LEU A 649 -4.13 -2.37 -28.72
N PRO A 650 -4.75 -3.05 -29.70
CA PRO A 650 -4.84 -4.51 -29.72
C PRO A 650 -3.46 -5.16 -29.64
N LEU A 651 -3.34 -6.22 -28.85
CA LEU A 651 -2.04 -6.91 -28.69
C LEU A 651 -1.54 -7.49 -30.02
N SER A 652 -2.46 -7.90 -30.90
CA SER A 652 -2.17 -8.38 -32.26
C SER A 652 -1.43 -7.35 -33.13
N ASP A 653 -1.60 -6.07 -32.83
CA ASP A 653 -1.10 -4.95 -33.64
C ASP A 653 0.22 -4.40 -33.08
N LEU A 654 0.75 -5.01 -32.01
CA LEU A 654 1.99 -4.58 -31.37
C LEU A 654 3.22 -5.04 -32.17
N HIS A 655 3.98 -4.09 -32.69
CA HIS A 655 5.28 -4.32 -33.31
C HIS A 655 6.40 -3.77 -32.42
N ARG A 656 7.34 -4.63 -32.00
CA ARG A 656 8.52 -4.23 -31.19
C ARG A 656 9.75 -4.07 -32.07
N LEU A 657 10.67 -3.20 -31.64
CA LEU A 657 11.99 -3.08 -32.27
C LEU A 657 12.88 -4.24 -31.84
N ASP A 658 13.64 -4.78 -32.79
CA ASP A 658 14.61 -5.86 -32.54
C ASP A 658 15.98 -5.30 -32.22
N TRP A 659 16.57 -5.69 -31.09
CA TRP A 659 17.88 -5.23 -30.65
C TRP A 659 18.91 -6.36 -30.65
N MET A 660 20.12 -6.08 -31.16
CA MET A 660 21.25 -7.00 -31.04
C MET A 660 21.87 -6.85 -29.64
N ILE A 661 21.85 -7.91 -28.83
CA ILE A 661 22.34 -7.88 -27.45
C ILE A 661 23.56 -8.80 -27.33
N LYS A 662 24.61 -8.32 -26.66
CA LYS A 662 25.91 -9.00 -26.54
C LYS A 662 25.87 -10.27 -25.69
N ASP A 663 25.01 -10.26 -24.67
CA ASP A 663 24.86 -11.37 -23.74
C ASP A 663 23.76 -12.30 -24.27
N ASP A 664 24.17 -13.38 -24.94
CA ASP A 664 23.33 -14.39 -25.59
C ASP A 664 22.60 -15.27 -24.56
N GLN A 665 21.83 -14.64 -23.66
CA GLN A 665 20.59 -15.22 -23.16
C GLN A 665 19.46 -14.51 -23.90
N SER A 666 19.26 -14.92 -25.14
CA SER A 666 18.05 -14.62 -25.87
C SER A 666 16.84 -15.19 -25.09
N SER A 667 16.33 -14.46 -24.12
CA SER A 667 14.88 -14.32 -24.05
C SER A 667 14.52 -13.38 -25.20
N ARG A 668 14.55 -13.92 -26.43
CA ARG A 668 13.36 -13.71 -27.24
C ARG A 668 12.25 -14.14 -26.30
N ALA A 669 11.57 -13.18 -25.69
CA ALA A 669 10.17 -13.40 -25.43
C ALA A 669 9.65 -13.67 -26.84
N ASP A 670 9.65 -14.94 -27.24
CA ASP A 670 8.63 -15.45 -28.10
C ASP A 670 7.39 -14.92 -27.42
N ILE A 671 6.89 -13.80 -27.94
CA ILE A 671 5.52 -13.40 -27.71
C ILE A 671 4.83 -14.65 -28.19
N ILE A 672 4.45 -15.52 -27.25
CA ILE A 672 3.57 -16.61 -27.55
C ILE A 672 2.35 -15.82 -28.02
N GLN A 673 2.26 -15.62 -29.33
CA GLN A 673 1.02 -15.35 -30.02
C GLN A 673 0.20 -16.60 -29.74
N GLN A 674 -0.34 -16.68 -28.52
CA GLN A 674 -1.48 -17.52 -28.27
C GLN A 674 -2.50 -16.97 -29.25
N SER A 675 -2.77 -17.75 -30.30
CA SER A 675 -3.87 -17.50 -31.20
C SER A 675 -5.07 -17.15 -30.34
N VAL A 676 -5.63 -15.97 -30.53
CA VAL A 676 -6.87 -15.55 -29.87
C VAL A 676 -7.91 -16.59 -30.27
N SER A 677 -8.11 -17.59 -29.42
CA SER A 677 -9.23 -18.50 -29.56
C SER A 677 -10.48 -17.70 -29.23
N ASN A 678 -11.61 -17.97 -29.88
CA ASN A 678 -12.93 -17.41 -29.53
C ASN A 678 -13.43 -17.93 -28.15
N THR A 679 -12.52 -18.25 -27.23
CA THR A 679 -12.84 -18.75 -25.90
C THR A 679 -12.49 -17.68 -24.88
N THR A 680 -13.26 -17.65 -23.80
CA THR A 680 -13.02 -16.81 -22.62
C THR A 680 -11.94 -17.39 -21.69
N SER A 681 -11.31 -18.51 -22.10
CA SER A 681 -10.26 -19.18 -21.34
C SER A 681 -8.90 -18.56 -21.65
N ILE A 682 -8.19 -18.17 -20.60
CA ILE A 682 -6.88 -17.52 -20.70
C ILE A 682 -5.88 -18.19 -19.76
N THR A 683 -4.64 -18.30 -20.20
CA THR A 683 -3.51 -18.73 -19.36
C THR A 683 -2.71 -17.51 -18.93
N LEU A 684 -2.31 -17.48 -17.66
CA LEU A 684 -1.40 -16.51 -17.08
C LEU A 684 -0.12 -17.23 -16.62
N ASN A 685 1.01 -16.78 -17.12
CA ASN A 685 2.33 -17.20 -16.64
C ASN A 685 2.77 -16.34 -15.44
N PRO A 686 3.74 -16.80 -14.62
CA PRO A 686 4.30 -16.01 -13.53
C PRO A 686 4.62 -14.56 -13.92
N MET A 687 4.27 -13.61 -13.05
CA MET A 687 4.39 -12.16 -13.23
C MET A 687 3.60 -11.51 -14.38
N GLN A 688 2.88 -12.28 -15.20
CA GLN A 688 2.17 -11.75 -16.36
C GLN A 688 0.93 -10.95 -15.96
N ILE A 689 0.74 -9.78 -16.59
CA ILE A 689 -0.54 -9.05 -16.61
C ILE A 689 -1.11 -9.16 -18.01
N ARG A 690 -2.39 -9.51 -18.12
CA ARG A 690 -3.14 -9.48 -19.39
C ARG A 690 -4.30 -8.51 -19.29
N THR A 691 -4.54 -7.76 -20.37
CA THR A 691 -5.54 -6.69 -20.43
C THR A 691 -6.55 -7.02 -21.51
N PHE A 692 -7.84 -6.97 -21.19
CA PHE A 692 -8.92 -7.31 -22.12
C PHE A 692 -10.00 -6.24 -22.11
N GLN A 693 -10.52 -5.93 -23.29
CA GLN A 693 -11.84 -5.34 -23.42
C GLN A 693 -12.83 -6.47 -23.71
N ILE A 694 -13.94 -6.51 -22.97
CA ILE A 694 -15.03 -7.46 -23.22
C ILE A 694 -16.32 -6.72 -23.57
N ASP A 695 -17.13 -7.35 -24.43
CA ASP A 695 -18.50 -6.96 -24.73
C ASP A 695 -19.47 -7.99 -24.14
N ILE A 696 -20.48 -7.55 -23.39
CA ILE A 696 -21.54 -8.44 -22.87
C ILE A 696 -22.80 -8.40 -23.76
N LEU A 697 -23.58 -9.48 -23.78
CA LEU A 697 -24.82 -9.62 -24.57
C LEU A 697 -25.91 -8.59 -24.18
#